data_AF-A0A939DC46-F1
#
_entry.id   AF-A0A939DC46-F1
#
_cell.length_a   1.000
_cell.length_b   1.000
_cell.length_c   1.000
_cell.angle_alpha   90.00
_cell.angle_beta   90.00
_cell.angle_gamma   90.00
#
_symmetry.space_group_name_H-M   'P 1'
#
loop_
_entity.id
_entity.type
_entity.pdbx_description
1 polymer ?
#
loop_
_entity_poly.entity_id
_entity_poly.type
_entity_poly.pdbx_seq_one_letter_code
_entity_poly.pdbx_strand_id
1 'polypeptide(L)'
;MRLFLAYAEFNSRSIREGLGKADYSYYFVLRRYIPLLEEFGEVEVLDAPPTDDLVRRRKAAGGQVYFFSFTPPDKAVQLSECPVIPVFAWEYSSIPDEPFTGPGDDWVSILRASAGAITHSSHALNVLREQVGEGLPGASIPAPLWDDFSDLRARRGRAAPGGLSAIQLAGTVIDSASYDISNTAVKPRLGGGSNEVDSLRPQWGGEPLLMPLRKGVADDRATLIGFNDCEDWGVWTRSGFPWMMLQETVQGEVELVIEVCGYAENIGKPLYIELGEARACILLSETLRCHRLRLQVESPTSFLTFQGVGARAEGMPDPRDIGIGLSLLEIRRPEGAGDAGLELDLRAGGVGDSVVAHGFHPAEAQGRWTAQPWCLLELPRSVAGPLALSIEFFHSFQQPGSPVRLSLGGVEVELEIAEGATVAHCQFDGVAATDFLVFDGVSLQPSGNPEDSRQLGLGIARITLSRDSARPRSRLPTLKPPALPAGAILYTAVLNPNDGRKNWEDIVTAFVYAFRQQRDATLLIKIASQDMSLFFEDIFTFFMELHPFDCRLVFLQGYLDDTQYRDMVANTHFVVNASRGEGQCLPLMEFMSSGVPAIAPGNTAMGDYLDAGCGFPVRSSPELTYWPHDPRQVYRTCWHRIDWESLRDAFTASRKCWKWRRWRYNAMGRAAAESQRHYCGGERARESLGQFLEQVDRRMGD
;
A
#
# COMPACT_ATOMS: atom_id res chain seq x y z
N MET A 1 -1.90 33.31 40.82
CA MET A 1 -2.59 32.37 39.90
C MET A 1 -1.79 32.37 38.59
N ARG A 2 -1.43 31.19 38.08
CA ARG A 2 -0.73 31.04 36.80
C ARG A 2 -1.75 30.76 35.69
N LEU A 3 -1.54 31.34 34.52
CA LEU A 3 -2.24 31.04 33.28
C LEU A 3 -1.21 30.50 32.27
N PHE A 4 -1.49 29.32 31.71
CA PHE A 4 -0.66 28.66 30.72
C PHE A 4 -1.35 28.76 29.35
N LEU A 5 -0.76 29.55 28.45
CA LEU A 5 -1.10 29.52 27.05
C LEU A 5 -0.37 28.34 26.41
N ALA A 6 -1.07 27.49 25.67
CA ALA A 6 -0.48 26.34 25.01
C ALA A 6 -0.86 26.28 23.53
N TYR A 7 0.11 26.01 22.67
CA TYR A 7 -0.10 25.96 21.22
C TYR A 7 0.66 24.78 20.59
N ALA A 8 0.03 24.13 19.61
CA ALA A 8 0.64 23.19 18.68
C ALA A 8 0.12 23.49 17.26
N GLU A 9 0.91 23.18 16.24
CA GLU A 9 0.54 23.51 14.85
C GLU A 9 -0.71 22.76 14.35
N PHE A 10 -0.90 21.52 14.81
CA PHE A 10 -2.08 20.71 14.51
C PHE A 10 -3.09 20.73 15.66
N ASN A 11 -4.37 20.63 15.32
CA ASN A 11 -5.48 20.60 16.27
C ASN A 11 -6.50 19.49 15.93
N SER A 12 -7.58 19.38 16.69
CA SER A 12 -8.61 18.34 16.50
C SER A 12 -9.28 18.37 15.11
N ARG A 13 -9.27 19.52 14.41
CA ARG A 13 -9.84 19.66 13.07
C ARG A 13 -8.85 19.26 11.97
N SER A 14 -7.55 19.50 12.17
CA SER A 14 -6.51 19.27 11.15
C SER A 14 -5.72 17.97 11.33
N ILE A 15 -5.71 17.37 12.53
CA ILE A 15 -4.85 16.22 12.84
C ILE A 15 -5.13 15.02 11.93
N ARG A 16 -6.40 14.78 11.57
CA ARG A 16 -6.78 13.64 10.72
C ARG A 16 -6.05 13.67 9.38
N GLU A 17 -5.96 14.84 8.75
CA GLU A 17 -5.28 15.10 7.47
C GLU A 17 -3.77 15.36 7.64
N GLY A 18 -3.34 15.65 8.86
CA GLY A 18 -1.95 15.95 9.24
C GLY A 18 -1.13 14.75 9.72
N LEU A 19 -1.75 13.59 9.96
CA LEU A 19 -1.06 12.39 10.46
C LEU A 19 0.12 12.01 9.57
N GLY A 20 1.30 11.89 10.18
CA GLY A 20 2.54 11.50 9.50
C GLY A 20 3.34 12.65 8.87
N LYS A 21 2.80 13.89 8.84
CA LYS A 21 3.55 15.10 8.42
C LYS A 21 4.55 15.52 9.50
N ALA A 22 5.44 16.48 9.22
CA ALA A 22 6.25 17.08 10.27
C ALA A 22 5.37 17.63 11.41
N ASP A 23 5.84 17.57 12.65
CA ASP A 23 5.24 18.22 13.83
C ASP A 23 3.86 17.73 14.31
N TYR A 24 3.20 16.80 13.61
CA TYR A 24 1.89 16.28 14.02
C TYR A 24 1.88 15.67 15.43
N SER A 25 3.00 15.08 15.87
CA SER A 25 3.13 14.45 17.18
C SER A 25 2.95 15.44 18.34
N TYR A 26 3.24 16.73 18.12
CA TYR A 26 3.07 17.76 19.14
C TYR A 26 1.61 17.93 19.59
N TYR A 27 0.65 17.68 18.70
CA TYR A 27 -0.76 17.65 19.08
C TYR A 27 -1.04 16.59 20.16
N PHE A 28 -0.52 15.37 19.97
CA PHE A 28 -0.70 14.28 20.92
C PHE A 28 0.06 14.50 22.23
N VAL A 29 1.20 15.18 22.18
CA VAL A 29 1.96 15.58 23.37
C VAL A 29 1.19 16.65 24.15
N LEU A 30 0.77 17.73 23.49
CA LEU A 30 -0.03 18.80 24.10
C LEU A 30 -1.26 18.24 24.81
N ARG A 31 -2.02 17.36 24.15
CA ARG A 31 -3.21 16.72 24.74
C ARG A 31 -2.93 16.01 26.06
N ARG A 32 -1.75 15.41 26.23
CA ARG A 32 -1.34 14.72 27.46
C ARG A 32 -0.74 15.67 28.50
N TYR A 33 -0.21 16.81 28.06
CA TYR A 33 0.28 17.86 28.96
C TYR A 33 -0.84 18.71 29.57
N ILE A 34 -2.00 18.84 28.92
CA ILE A 34 -3.09 19.68 29.42
C ILE A 34 -3.47 19.32 30.87
N PRO A 35 -3.80 18.05 31.22
CA PRO A 35 -4.14 17.70 32.60
C PRO A 35 -2.99 17.99 33.59
N LEU A 36 -1.75 17.77 33.15
CA LEU A 36 -0.56 18.04 33.95
C LEU A 36 -0.36 19.54 34.24
N LEU A 37 -0.60 20.40 33.24
CA LEU A 37 -0.51 21.86 33.39
C LEU A 37 -1.65 22.40 34.26
N GLU A 38 -2.86 21.83 34.15
CA GLU A 38 -4.04 22.20 34.94
C GLU A 38 -3.82 22.04 36.46
N GLU A 39 -2.90 21.17 36.88
CA GLU A 39 -2.53 21.03 38.30
C GLU A 39 -1.75 22.24 38.86
N PHE A 40 -1.14 23.05 38.00
CA PHE A 40 -0.31 24.19 38.40
C PHE A 40 -0.92 25.56 38.05
N GLY A 41 -2.05 25.59 37.34
CA GLY A 41 -2.66 26.82 36.84
C GLY A 41 -3.77 26.58 35.81
N GLU A 42 -4.41 27.65 35.36
CA GLU A 42 -5.42 27.57 34.29
C GLU A 42 -4.73 27.38 32.93
N VAL A 43 -5.32 26.59 32.02
CA VAL A 43 -4.75 26.31 30.70
C VAL A 43 -5.69 26.83 29.60
N GLU A 44 -5.16 27.66 28.71
CA GLU A 44 -5.83 28.12 27.49
C GLU A 44 -5.10 27.55 26.26
N VAL A 45 -5.75 26.61 25.57
CA VAL A 45 -5.22 26.05 24.32
C VAL A 45 -5.61 26.95 23.15
N LEU A 46 -4.60 27.40 22.41
CA LEU A 46 -4.77 28.36 21.31
C LEU A 46 -4.86 27.65 19.97
N ASP A 47 -5.71 28.16 19.07
CA ASP A 47 -5.81 27.69 17.68
C ASP A 47 -4.72 28.28 16.76
N ALA A 48 -4.03 29.32 17.21
CA ALA A 48 -2.97 30.03 16.48
C ALA A 48 -1.88 30.50 17.44
N PRO A 49 -0.65 30.76 16.95
CA PRO A 49 0.42 31.27 17.79
C PRO A 49 0.01 32.58 18.50
N PRO A 50 0.33 32.73 19.79
CA PRO A 50 -0.01 33.94 20.55
C PRO A 50 0.74 35.19 20.06
N THR A 51 0.20 36.36 20.40
CA THR A 51 0.85 37.67 20.21
C THR A 51 0.99 38.41 21.53
N ASP A 52 1.94 39.35 21.61
CA ASP A 52 2.11 40.19 22.81
C ASP A 52 0.82 40.96 23.20
N ASP A 53 -0.02 41.33 22.22
CA ASP A 53 -1.34 41.93 22.47
C ASP A 53 -2.33 40.97 23.16
N LEU A 54 -2.31 39.69 22.78
CA LEU A 54 -3.11 38.67 23.47
C LEU A 54 -2.62 38.50 24.91
N VAL A 55 -1.31 38.38 25.11
CA VAL A 55 -0.70 38.22 26.43
C VAL A 55 -1.02 39.40 27.34
N ARG A 56 -0.90 40.64 26.86
CA ARG A 56 -1.26 41.85 27.64
C ARG A 56 -2.72 41.84 28.07
N ARG A 57 -3.64 41.42 27.20
CA ARG A 57 -5.07 41.29 27.55
C ARG A 57 -5.32 40.23 28.63
N ARG A 58 -4.61 39.11 28.58
CA ARG A 58 -4.73 38.04 29.60
C ARG A 58 -4.11 38.44 30.93
N LYS A 59 -2.95 39.11 30.93
CA LYS A 59 -2.36 39.70 32.14
C LYS A 59 -3.29 40.67 32.85
N ALA A 60 -4.07 41.46 32.10
CA ALA A 60 -5.00 42.44 32.67
C ALA A 60 -6.11 41.80 33.51
N ALA A 61 -6.41 40.50 33.31
CA ALA A 61 -7.35 39.74 34.12
C ALA A 61 -6.77 39.27 35.48
N GLY A 62 -5.46 39.48 35.72
CA GLY A 62 -4.74 39.13 36.93
C GLY A 62 -4.06 37.75 36.85
N GLY A 63 -2.78 37.69 37.24
CA GLY A 63 -1.98 36.46 37.26
C GLY A 63 -0.69 36.53 36.43
N GLN A 64 0.15 35.51 36.56
CA GLN A 64 1.33 35.32 35.73
C GLN A 64 0.95 34.48 34.52
N VAL A 65 1.30 34.95 33.32
CA VAL A 65 1.03 34.25 32.06
C VAL A 65 2.32 33.60 31.59
N TYR A 66 2.27 32.35 31.16
CA TYR A 66 3.39 31.63 30.52
C TYR A 66 2.91 31.09 29.18
N PHE A 67 3.83 30.97 28.22
CA PHE A 67 3.54 30.36 26.94
C PHE A 67 4.35 29.06 26.77
N PHE A 68 3.64 27.94 26.65
CA PHE A 68 4.20 26.63 26.32
C PHE A 68 4.02 26.37 24.82
N SER A 69 5.14 26.35 24.09
CA SER A 69 5.14 26.09 22.65
C SER A 69 5.41 24.63 22.37
N PHE A 70 4.40 23.87 21.95
CA PHE A 70 4.54 22.48 21.49
C PHE A 70 4.83 22.49 19.99
N THR A 71 6.03 22.96 19.66
CA THR A 71 6.55 23.10 18.30
C THR A 71 8.07 22.96 18.34
N PRO A 72 8.73 22.69 17.21
CA PRO A 72 10.16 22.94 17.08
C PRO A 72 10.55 24.39 17.47
N PRO A 73 11.77 24.64 17.98
CA PRO A 73 12.24 25.96 18.38
C PRO A 73 12.13 27.04 17.29
N ASP A 74 12.42 26.76 16.01
CA ASP A 74 12.27 27.71 14.90
C ASP A 74 10.83 28.22 14.73
N LYS A 75 9.84 27.43 15.14
CA LYS A 75 8.42 27.78 15.09
C LYS A 75 7.89 28.36 16.40
N ALA A 76 8.69 28.35 17.46
CA ALA A 76 8.29 28.89 18.75
C ALA A 76 8.34 30.42 18.73
N VAL A 77 7.16 31.05 18.66
CA VAL A 77 7.04 32.51 18.65
C VAL A 77 7.64 33.09 19.93
N GLN A 78 8.59 34.02 19.75
CA GLN A 78 9.19 34.77 20.84
C GLN A 78 8.27 35.92 21.26
N LEU A 79 8.06 36.06 22.57
CA LEU A 79 7.16 37.05 23.16
C LEU A 79 7.91 37.87 24.19
N SER A 80 7.73 39.20 24.15
CA SER A 80 8.32 40.10 25.15
C SER A 80 7.47 40.16 26.42
N GLU A 81 6.19 39.80 26.31
CA GLU A 81 5.22 39.94 27.39
C GLU A 81 5.12 38.71 28.30
N CYS A 82 5.67 37.53 27.97
CA CYS A 82 5.61 36.40 28.90
C CYS A 82 6.78 35.44 28.71
N PRO A 83 7.14 34.65 29.75
CA PRO A 83 8.09 33.56 29.61
C PRO A 83 7.61 32.57 28.56
N VAL A 84 8.43 32.40 27.52
CA VAL A 84 8.26 31.38 26.48
C VAL A 84 9.04 30.13 26.87
N ILE A 85 8.37 28.99 26.83
CA ILE A 85 8.90 27.68 27.16
C ILE A 85 8.65 26.75 25.96
N PRO A 86 9.66 26.52 25.10
CA PRO A 86 9.60 25.48 24.08
C PRO A 86 9.52 24.09 24.73
N VAL A 87 8.58 23.27 24.25
CA VAL A 87 8.43 21.86 24.60
C VAL A 87 8.70 21.06 23.32
N PHE A 88 9.89 20.45 23.22
CA PHE A 88 10.35 19.87 21.95
C PHE A 88 11.02 18.50 22.06
N ALA A 89 10.93 17.72 20.98
CA ALA A 89 11.61 16.45 20.81
C ALA A 89 12.95 16.65 20.09
N TRP A 90 14.01 15.97 20.53
CA TRP A 90 15.31 15.99 19.83
C TRP A 90 16.08 14.67 19.96
N GLU A 91 16.53 14.14 18.84
CA GLU A 91 17.27 12.86 18.75
C GLU A 91 18.72 13.00 18.28
N TYR A 92 19.09 14.14 17.68
CA TYR A 92 20.40 14.31 17.07
C TYR A 92 21.45 14.68 18.12
N SER A 93 22.73 14.49 17.79
CA SER A 93 23.83 14.77 18.72
C SER A 93 24.15 16.26 18.88
N SER A 94 23.54 17.13 18.06
CA SER A 94 23.69 18.59 18.14
C SER A 94 22.42 19.26 17.67
N ILE A 95 22.03 20.36 18.30
CA ILE A 95 20.97 21.31 17.91
C ILE A 95 21.55 22.31 16.90
N PRO A 96 20.77 22.75 15.89
CA PRO A 96 21.14 23.82 14.97
C PRO A 96 21.65 25.08 15.68
N ASP A 97 22.86 25.52 15.33
CA ASP A 97 23.57 26.64 15.96
C ASP A 97 24.08 27.68 14.94
N GLU A 98 23.63 27.59 13.69
CA GLU A 98 23.94 28.56 12.64
C GLU A 98 22.72 28.80 11.73
N PRO A 99 22.57 30.01 11.18
CA PRO A 99 21.57 30.27 10.16
C PRO A 99 21.97 29.64 8.82
N PHE A 100 21.01 29.07 8.09
CA PHE A 100 21.23 28.54 6.74
C PHE A 100 20.37 29.19 5.67
N THR A 101 19.07 29.36 5.93
CA THR A 101 18.11 30.11 5.09
C THR A 101 17.68 31.42 5.72
N GLY A 102 17.67 31.49 7.06
CA GLY A 102 17.34 32.70 7.80
C GLY A 102 17.73 32.60 9.28
N PRO A 103 17.51 33.67 10.06
CA PRO A 103 17.88 33.71 11.48
C PRO A 103 17.14 32.69 12.35
N GLY A 104 15.94 32.24 11.94
CA GLY A 104 15.13 31.27 12.69
C GLY A 104 15.71 29.86 12.73
N ASP A 105 16.71 29.59 11.90
CA ASP A 105 17.38 28.29 11.80
C ASP A 105 18.36 28.04 12.96
N ASP A 106 18.88 29.11 13.60
CA ASP A 106 19.74 29.01 14.78
C ASP A 106 18.88 28.79 16.03
N TRP A 107 18.57 27.51 16.29
CA TRP A 107 17.77 27.08 17.43
C TRP A 107 18.47 27.38 18.75
N VAL A 108 19.81 27.32 18.81
CA VAL A 108 20.56 27.66 20.02
C VAL A 108 20.29 29.11 20.44
N SER A 109 20.28 30.05 19.50
CA SER A 109 19.94 31.46 19.78
C SER A 109 18.50 31.62 20.28
N ILE A 110 17.54 30.92 19.68
CA ILE A 110 16.13 30.93 20.12
C ILE A 110 15.97 30.38 21.54
N LEU A 111 16.65 29.27 21.84
CA LEU A 111 16.59 28.63 23.15
C LEU A 111 17.23 29.50 24.24
N ARG A 112 18.32 30.22 23.93
CA ARG A 112 18.94 31.19 24.86
C ARG A 112 18.01 32.35 25.21
N ALA A 113 17.19 32.80 24.26
CA ALA A 113 16.20 33.86 24.46
C ALA A 113 14.96 33.39 25.24
N SER A 114 14.75 32.08 25.37
CA SER A 114 13.60 31.50 26.07
C SER A 114 13.80 31.49 27.60
N ALA A 115 12.69 31.47 28.34
CA ALA A 115 12.70 31.49 29.80
C ALA A 115 13.19 30.15 30.41
N GLY A 116 12.94 29.06 29.70
CA GLY A 116 13.37 27.71 29.98
C GLY A 116 13.02 26.82 28.80
N ALA A 117 13.39 25.54 28.85
CA ALA A 117 13.00 24.56 27.84
C ALA A 117 12.68 23.20 28.45
N ILE A 118 11.67 22.54 27.89
CA ILE A 118 11.32 21.16 28.22
C ILE A 118 11.65 20.30 27.02
N THR A 119 12.46 19.28 27.26
CA THR A 119 12.75 18.21 26.29
C THR A 119 12.05 16.94 26.72
N HIS A 120 11.96 15.95 25.84
CA HIS A 120 11.30 14.68 26.18
C HIS A 120 12.24 13.57 26.66
N SER A 121 13.55 13.79 26.69
CA SER A 121 14.53 12.76 27.08
C SER A 121 15.77 13.34 27.75
N SER A 122 16.48 12.51 28.51
CA SER A 122 17.74 12.91 29.13
C SER A 122 18.81 13.19 28.07
N HIS A 123 18.80 12.47 26.95
CA HIS A 123 19.65 12.72 25.78
C HIS A 123 19.49 14.15 25.28
N ALA A 124 18.25 14.56 24.94
CA ALA A 124 17.97 15.90 24.43
C ALA A 124 18.34 16.99 25.45
N LEU A 125 18.06 16.75 26.74
CA LEU A 125 18.44 17.67 27.81
C LEU A 125 19.96 17.84 27.93
N ASN A 126 20.73 16.78 27.74
CA ASN A 126 22.19 16.84 27.77
C ASN A 126 22.72 17.64 26.57
N VAL A 127 22.23 17.38 25.36
CA VAL A 127 22.60 18.16 24.15
C VAL A 127 22.26 19.65 24.34
N LEU A 128 21.08 19.95 24.90
CA LEU A 128 20.67 21.31 25.24
C LEU A 128 21.69 21.97 26.18
N ARG A 129 22.06 21.29 27.29
CA ARG A 129 23.01 21.82 28.27
C ARG A 129 24.40 22.04 27.68
N GLU A 130 24.85 21.15 26.81
CA GLU A 130 26.16 21.25 26.15
C GLU A 130 26.27 22.47 25.22
N GLN A 131 25.22 22.77 24.42
CA GLN A 131 25.29 23.85 23.43
C GLN A 131 24.70 25.19 23.92
N VAL A 132 23.66 25.15 24.74
CA VAL A 132 22.99 26.36 25.26
C VAL A 132 23.61 26.82 26.58
N GLY A 133 24.05 25.88 27.42
CA GLY A 133 24.66 26.12 28.73
C GLY A 133 23.72 25.82 29.91
N GLU A 134 24.29 25.57 31.09
CA GLU A 134 23.54 25.20 32.31
C GLU A 134 22.73 26.35 32.93
N GLY A 135 22.91 27.58 32.46
CA GLY A 135 22.16 28.75 32.95
C GLY A 135 20.70 28.83 32.48
N LEU A 136 20.32 28.04 31.47
CA LEU A 136 18.92 27.91 31.01
C LEU A 136 18.23 26.80 31.83
N PRO A 137 17.12 27.09 32.54
CA PRO A 137 16.28 26.07 33.15
C PRO A 137 15.86 25.05 32.11
N GLY A 138 16.21 23.78 32.35
CA GLY A 138 16.00 22.68 31.41
C GLY A 138 15.50 21.45 32.14
N ALA A 139 14.41 20.85 31.65
CA ALA A 139 13.87 19.61 32.20
C ALA A 139 13.62 18.56 31.09
N SER A 140 13.76 17.29 31.47
CA SER A 140 13.31 16.17 30.66
C SER A 140 11.96 15.72 31.22
N ILE A 141 10.91 15.99 30.47
CA ILE A 141 9.54 15.60 30.79
C ILE A 141 8.98 14.99 29.51
N PRO A 142 8.80 13.67 29.42
CA PRO A 142 8.08 13.06 28.32
C PRO A 142 6.57 13.25 28.48
N ALA A 143 5.81 12.96 27.42
CA ALA A 143 4.35 12.96 27.48
C ALA A 143 3.85 11.96 28.55
N PRO A 144 3.09 12.41 29.57
CA PRO A 144 2.58 11.51 30.60
C PRO A 144 1.47 10.64 30.00
N LEU A 145 1.77 9.37 29.77
CA LEU A 145 0.84 8.43 29.12
C LEU A 145 0.69 7.10 29.85
N TRP A 146 1.53 6.82 30.85
CA TRP A 146 1.51 5.51 31.50
C TRP A 146 0.14 5.16 32.09
N ASP A 147 -0.55 6.15 32.68
CA ASP A 147 -1.86 5.95 33.33
C ASP A 147 -2.98 5.56 32.33
N ASP A 148 -2.92 6.06 31.09
CA ASP A 148 -3.90 5.81 30.00
C ASP A 148 -4.01 4.31 29.60
N PHE A 149 -2.98 3.53 29.93
CA PHE A 149 -2.84 2.12 29.54
C PHE A 149 -3.06 1.13 30.70
N SER A 150 -3.53 1.60 31.85
CA SER A 150 -3.85 0.77 33.03
C SER A 150 -4.78 -0.40 32.72
N ASP A 151 -5.84 -0.17 31.94
CA ASP A 151 -6.77 -1.22 31.51
C ASP A 151 -6.09 -2.30 30.65
N LEU A 152 -5.21 -1.91 29.71
CA LEU A 152 -4.51 -2.86 28.84
C LEU A 152 -3.50 -3.69 29.65
N ARG A 153 -2.82 -3.07 30.63
CA ARG A 153 -1.98 -3.81 31.59
C ARG A 153 -2.80 -4.84 32.36
N ALA A 154 -3.98 -4.46 32.86
CA ALA A 154 -4.85 -5.37 33.60
C ALA A 154 -5.34 -6.53 32.73
N ARG A 155 -5.73 -6.27 31.47
CA ARG A 155 -6.10 -7.31 30.49
C ARG A 155 -4.96 -8.28 30.24
N ARG A 156 -3.74 -7.78 30.03
CA ARG A 156 -2.53 -8.60 29.79
C ARG A 156 -2.14 -9.46 31.00
N GLY A 157 -2.43 -9.00 32.22
CA GLY A 157 -2.27 -9.80 33.43
C GLY A 157 -3.21 -11.00 33.51
N ARG A 158 -4.36 -10.96 32.81
CA ARG A 158 -5.40 -12.01 32.84
C ARG A 158 -5.28 -12.99 31.68
N ALA A 159 -4.90 -12.52 30.49
CA ALA A 159 -4.85 -13.34 29.28
C ALA A 159 -3.59 -13.06 28.46
N ALA A 160 -3.09 -14.11 27.78
CA ALA A 160 -2.02 -13.96 26.80
C ALA A 160 -2.54 -13.26 25.53
N PRO A 161 -1.68 -12.49 24.82
CA PRO A 161 -2.03 -11.92 23.52
C PRO A 161 -2.54 -12.97 22.53
N GLY A 162 -3.62 -12.66 21.81
CA GLY A 162 -4.23 -13.55 20.81
C GLY A 162 -3.57 -13.50 19.43
N GLY A 163 -2.66 -12.55 19.19
CA GLY A 163 -2.04 -12.34 17.88
C GLY A 163 -3.00 -11.73 16.86
N LEU A 164 -2.63 -11.78 15.58
CA LEU A 164 -3.36 -11.09 14.51
C LEU A 164 -4.80 -11.60 14.31
N SER A 165 -5.06 -12.88 14.57
CA SER A 165 -6.41 -13.47 14.44
C SER A 165 -7.43 -12.92 15.44
N ALA A 166 -6.98 -12.25 16.48
CA ALA A 166 -7.83 -11.64 17.51
C ALA A 166 -8.06 -10.14 17.27
N ILE A 167 -7.66 -9.60 16.12
CA ILE A 167 -7.76 -8.18 15.80
C ILE A 167 -8.74 -8.01 14.62
N GLN A 168 -9.68 -7.08 14.77
CA GLN A 168 -10.47 -6.54 13.66
C GLN A 168 -9.87 -5.19 13.27
N LEU A 169 -9.36 -5.10 12.04
CA LEU A 169 -8.64 -3.93 11.54
C LEU A 169 -9.46 -3.28 10.43
N ALA A 170 -9.68 -1.97 10.53
CA ALA A 170 -10.17 -1.15 9.42
C ALA A 170 -8.99 -0.45 8.75
N GLY A 171 -8.99 -0.40 7.41
CA GLY A 171 -7.95 0.23 6.59
C GLY A 171 -7.27 -0.74 5.63
N THR A 172 -6.60 -0.23 4.60
CA THR A 172 -5.93 -1.00 3.53
C THR A 172 -4.90 -1.98 4.09
N VAL A 173 -5.06 -3.28 3.79
CA VAL A 173 -4.15 -4.35 4.23
C VAL A 173 -3.46 -4.98 3.02
N ILE A 174 -2.13 -5.04 3.07
CA ILE A 174 -1.32 -5.88 2.17
C ILE A 174 -0.77 -7.01 3.02
N ASP A 175 -1.13 -8.24 2.67
CA ASP A 175 -0.75 -9.44 3.42
C ASP A 175 -0.03 -10.41 2.51
N SER A 176 1.21 -10.78 2.83
CA SER A 176 2.01 -11.70 2.04
C SER A 176 1.32 -13.06 1.81
N ALA A 177 0.42 -13.48 2.71
CA ALA A 177 -0.35 -14.72 2.56
C ALA A 177 -1.40 -14.66 1.45
N SER A 178 -1.79 -13.46 1.01
CA SER A 178 -2.76 -13.22 -0.08
C SER A 178 -2.12 -13.31 -1.47
N TYR A 179 -0.80 -13.51 -1.55
CA TYR A 179 -0.06 -13.55 -2.80
C TYR A 179 0.67 -14.88 -3.01
N ASP A 180 0.79 -15.28 -4.27
CA ASP A 180 1.78 -16.22 -4.78
C ASP A 180 3.01 -15.42 -5.20
N ILE A 181 4.13 -15.66 -4.51
CA ILE A 181 5.33 -14.83 -4.59
C ILE A 181 6.43 -15.66 -5.24
N SER A 182 7.16 -15.06 -6.17
CA SER A 182 8.39 -15.59 -6.74
C SER A 182 9.47 -14.50 -6.71
N ASN A 183 10.70 -14.84 -7.08
CA ASN A 183 11.79 -13.87 -7.17
C ASN A 183 11.63 -12.87 -8.33
N THR A 184 10.66 -13.05 -9.23
CA THR A 184 10.45 -12.19 -10.40
C THR A 184 9.03 -11.64 -10.52
N ALA A 185 8.10 -12.09 -9.68
CA ALA A 185 6.71 -11.67 -9.73
C ALA A 185 5.98 -11.89 -8.40
N VAL A 186 4.99 -11.03 -8.13
CA VAL A 186 4.00 -11.20 -7.07
C VAL A 186 2.62 -11.27 -7.72
N LYS A 187 1.89 -12.36 -7.48
CA LYS A 187 0.57 -12.60 -8.04
C LYS A 187 -0.46 -12.67 -6.92
N PRO A 188 -1.58 -11.96 -6.97
CA PRO A 188 -2.69 -12.22 -6.06
C PRO A 188 -3.15 -13.68 -6.19
N ARG A 189 -3.48 -14.36 -5.09
CA ARG A 189 -4.05 -15.71 -5.16
C ARG A 189 -5.52 -15.64 -5.60
N LEU A 190 -5.78 -16.02 -6.86
CA LEU A 190 -7.14 -16.17 -7.42
C LEU A 190 -7.88 -17.30 -6.66
N GLY A 191 -9.17 -17.13 -6.36
CA GLY A 191 -9.95 -18.05 -5.53
C GLY A 191 -9.78 -17.87 -4.01
N GLY A 192 -8.89 -16.97 -3.58
CA GLY A 192 -8.82 -16.47 -2.21
C GLY A 192 -9.95 -15.51 -1.97
N GLY A 193 -11.15 -16.04 -1.66
CA GLY A 193 -12.14 -15.23 -0.97
C GLY A 193 -11.42 -14.54 0.17
N SER A 194 -11.38 -13.20 0.15
CA SER A 194 -11.18 -12.48 1.38
C SER A 194 -12.10 -13.17 2.38
N ASN A 195 -11.53 -13.79 3.41
CA ASN A 195 -12.33 -14.09 4.59
C ASN A 195 -13.11 -12.82 4.87
N GLU A 196 -14.39 -12.94 5.25
CA GLU A 196 -15.28 -11.89 5.73
C GLU A 196 -14.53 -10.84 6.57
N VAL A 197 -13.87 -9.96 5.85
CA VAL A 197 -13.12 -8.78 6.20
C VAL A 197 -13.61 -7.93 5.05
N ASP A 198 -14.62 -7.12 5.35
CA ASP A 198 -15.24 -6.23 4.38
C ASP A 198 -14.15 -5.64 3.49
N SER A 199 -14.34 -5.74 2.17
CA SER A 199 -13.33 -5.22 1.26
C SER A 199 -13.05 -3.77 1.62
N LEU A 200 -11.78 -3.48 1.84
CA LEU A 200 -11.28 -2.23 2.42
C LEU A 200 -11.38 -1.05 1.45
N ARG A 201 -11.75 -1.33 0.20
CA ARG A 201 -12.08 -0.33 -0.81
C ARG A 201 -13.57 -0.09 -0.82
N PRO A 202 -14.04 1.16 -0.97
CA PRO A 202 -15.46 1.41 -1.17
C PRO A 202 -15.96 0.62 -2.39
N GLN A 203 -17.18 0.12 -2.29
CA GLN A 203 -17.84 -0.52 -3.41
C GLN A 203 -18.01 0.50 -4.54
N TRP A 204 -17.63 0.09 -5.75
CA TRP A 204 -17.73 0.94 -6.91
C TRP A 204 -19.17 1.40 -7.15
N GLY A 205 -19.36 2.73 -7.17
CA GLY A 205 -20.69 3.35 -7.30
C GLY A 205 -21.30 3.26 -8.70
N GLY A 206 -20.52 2.86 -9.71
CA GLY A 206 -20.94 2.73 -11.10
C GLY A 206 -20.55 3.89 -12.04
N GLU A 207 -19.90 4.93 -11.51
CA GLU A 207 -19.30 5.99 -12.33
C GLU A 207 -18.07 5.46 -13.09
N PRO A 208 -17.84 5.84 -14.36
CA PRO A 208 -16.71 5.32 -15.12
C PRO A 208 -15.36 5.50 -14.40
N LEU A 209 -14.64 4.41 -14.19
CA LEU A 209 -13.27 4.39 -13.70
C LEU A 209 -12.31 4.53 -14.88
N LEU A 210 -12.19 5.75 -15.40
CA LEU A 210 -11.30 6.09 -16.50
C LEU A 210 -9.87 6.29 -15.99
N MET A 211 -8.92 5.50 -16.51
CA MET A 211 -7.50 5.50 -16.20
C MET A 211 -6.67 5.80 -17.46
N PRO A 212 -6.36 7.08 -17.75
CA PRO A 212 -5.45 7.46 -18.81
C PRO A 212 -4.00 7.23 -18.36
N LEU A 213 -3.32 6.26 -18.96
CA LEU A 213 -2.01 5.76 -18.49
C LEU A 213 -0.85 6.58 -19.08
N ARG A 214 -0.91 7.90 -18.95
CA ARG A 214 0.06 8.83 -19.57
C ARG A 214 0.67 9.79 -18.57
N LYS A 215 1.89 10.24 -18.88
CA LYS A 215 2.66 11.16 -18.05
C LYS A 215 1.91 12.45 -17.78
N GLY A 216 2.01 12.94 -16.55
CA GLY A 216 1.41 14.22 -16.13
C GLY A 216 -0.09 14.16 -15.84
N VAL A 217 -0.74 13.00 -16.03
CA VAL A 217 -2.08 12.75 -15.49
C VAL A 217 -1.93 11.90 -14.25
N ALA A 218 -1.97 12.54 -13.08
CA ALA A 218 -2.07 11.82 -11.82
C ALA A 218 -3.48 11.20 -11.76
N ASP A 219 -3.55 9.89 -11.95
CA ASP A 219 -4.77 9.13 -11.69
C ASP A 219 -4.56 8.27 -10.46
N ASP A 220 -5.27 8.60 -9.38
CA ASP A 220 -5.23 7.88 -8.14
C ASP A 220 -6.10 6.60 -8.16
N ARG A 221 -6.93 6.39 -9.20
CA ARG A 221 -7.92 5.28 -9.29
C ARG A 221 -7.31 3.89 -9.36
N ALA A 222 -6.04 3.75 -9.74
CA ALA A 222 -5.34 2.48 -9.66
C ALA A 222 -3.85 2.63 -9.39
N THR A 223 -3.29 1.65 -8.67
CA THR A 223 -1.83 1.51 -8.48
C THR A 223 -1.31 0.45 -9.43
N LEU A 224 -0.31 0.79 -10.25
CA LEU A 224 0.28 -0.06 -11.27
C LEU A 224 1.46 -0.84 -10.68
N ILE A 225 1.50 -2.16 -10.86
CA ILE A 225 2.60 -3.02 -10.41
C ILE A 225 3.16 -3.82 -11.58
N GLY A 226 4.48 -3.78 -11.72
CA GLY A 226 5.17 -4.44 -12.83
C GLY A 226 5.08 -3.66 -14.14
N PHE A 227 4.93 -2.33 -14.06
CA PHE A 227 4.97 -1.38 -15.17
C PHE A 227 6.20 -0.46 -15.06
N ASN A 228 6.62 0.13 -16.16
CA ASN A 228 7.61 1.22 -16.19
C ASN A 228 6.91 2.55 -15.90
N ASP A 229 7.68 3.64 -15.80
CA ASP A 229 7.11 4.99 -15.71
C ASP A 229 6.23 5.32 -16.93
N CYS A 230 5.12 6.02 -16.69
CA CYS A 230 4.26 6.50 -17.76
C CYS A 230 5.00 7.51 -18.66
N GLU A 231 4.80 7.35 -19.97
CA GLU A 231 5.25 8.21 -21.04
C GLU A 231 4.09 9.09 -21.55
N ASP A 232 4.35 10.03 -22.47
CA ASP A 232 3.33 10.97 -22.94
C ASP A 232 2.15 10.29 -23.65
N TRP A 233 2.35 9.08 -24.19
CA TRP A 233 1.34 8.32 -24.92
C TRP A 233 0.71 7.18 -24.10
N GLY A 234 1.40 6.64 -23.10
CA GLY A 234 1.04 5.37 -22.46
C GLY A 234 2.11 4.84 -21.50
N VAL A 235 1.98 3.58 -21.10
CA VAL A 235 2.89 2.87 -20.19
C VAL A 235 3.25 1.50 -20.75
N TRP A 236 4.53 1.12 -20.61
CA TRP A 236 5.01 -0.23 -20.94
C TRP A 236 5.07 -1.10 -19.70
N THR A 237 4.75 -2.38 -19.83
CA THR A 237 4.98 -3.36 -18.76
C THR A 237 6.48 -3.58 -18.53
N ARG A 238 6.90 -3.80 -17.28
CA ARG A 238 8.28 -4.15 -16.86
C ARG A 238 8.45 -5.63 -16.52
N SER A 239 7.33 -6.33 -16.31
CA SER A 239 7.33 -7.75 -15.90
C SER A 239 6.41 -8.58 -16.79
N GLY A 240 6.61 -9.91 -16.78
CA GLY A 240 5.72 -10.87 -17.46
C GLY A 240 4.37 -11.10 -16.75
N PHE A 241 4.16 -10.50 -15.57
CA PHE A 241 2.91 -10.59 -14.80
C PHE A 241 2.51 -9.23 -14.21
N PRO A 242 2.25 -8.23 -15.07
CA PRO A 242 1.83 -6.93 -14.60
C PRO A 242 0.40 -6.98 -14.05
N TRP A 243 0.10 -6.14 -13.07
CA TRP A 243 -1.24 -6.04 -12.50
C TRP A 243 -1.51 -4.65 -11.91
N MET A 244 -2.78 -4.35 -11.71
CA MET A 244 -3.27 -3.08 -11.18
C MET A 244 -4.15 -3.33 -9.95
N MET A 245 -3.97 -2.51 -8.92
CA MET A 245 -4.86 -2.43 -7.76
C MET A 245 -5.81 -1.24 -7.92
N LEU A 246 -7.10 -1.47 -8.10
CA LEU A 246 -8.15 -0.45 -8.13
C LEU A 246 -8.36 0.16 -6.73
N GLN A 247 -8.75 1.44 -6.66
CA GLN A 247 -9.15 2.07 -5.38
C GLN A 247 -10.59 1.75 -4.95
N GLU A 248 -11.37 1.09 -5.80
CA GLU A 248 -12.76 0.71 -5.55
C GLU A 248 -12.94 -0.79 -5.83
N THR A 249 -13.85 -1.47 -5.15
CA THR A 249 -14.21 -2.84 -5.53
C THR A 249 -15.25 -2.89 -6.61
N VAL A 250 -14.96 -3.64 -7.65
CA VAL A 250 -15.85 -3.92 -8.75
C VAL A 250 -16.57 -5.24 -8.48
N GLN A 251 -17.89 -5.25 -8.64
CA GLN A 251 -18.73 -6.45 -8.62
C GLN A 251 -19.90 -6.24 -9.59
N GLY A 252 -20.38 -7.32 -10.20
CA GLY A 252 -21.50 -7.30 -11.12
C GLY A 252 -21.07 -7.33 -12.58
N GLU A 253 -22.00 -6.98 -13.47
CA GLU A 253 -21.73 -6.88 -14.90
C GLU A 253 -21.04 -5.55 -15.21
N VAL A 254 -19.88 -5.61 -15.86
CA VAL A 254 -19.08 -4.44 -16.21
C VAL A 254 -18.60 -4.51 -17.66
N GLU A 255 -18.34 -3.35 -18.25
CA GLU A 255 -17.60 -3.24 -19.50
C GLU A 255 -16.20 -2.69 -19.22
N LEU A 256 -15.19 -3.48 -19.58
CA LEU A 256 -13.78 -3.11 -19.57
C LEU A 256 -13.40 -2.60 -20.96
N VAL A 257 -13.05 -1.33 -21.05
CA VAL A 257 -12.44 -0.75 -22.25
C VAL A 257 -10.93 -0.68 -22.03
N ILE A 258 -10.16 -1.24 -22.95
CA ILE A 258 -8.69 -1.26 -22.86
C ILE A 258 -8.09 -0.88 -24.20
N GLU A 259 -7.15 0.05 -24.19
CA GLU A 259 -6.35 0.40 -25.36
C GLU A 259 -4.92 -0.11 -25.18
N VAL A 260 -4.54 -1.08 -26.01
CA VAL A 260 -3.34 -1.90 -25.81
C VAL A 260 -2.65 -2.26 -27.13
N CYS A 261 -1.33 -2.43 -27.08
CA CYS A 261 -0.52 -3.04 -28.13
C CYS A 261 0.46 -4.07 -27.56
N GLY A 262 0.89 -5.00 -28.40
CA GLY A 262 1.98 -5.92 -28.11
C GLY A 262 3.30 -5.41 -28.67
N TYR A 263 4.41 -5.79 -28.03
CA TYR A 263 5.75 -5.55 -28.53
C TYR A 263 6.40 -6.86 -28.96
N ALA A 264 6.94 -6.86 -30.19
CA ALA A 264 7.71 -7.95 -30.78
C ALA A 264 7.05 -9.34 -30.69
N GLU A 265 7.62 -10.31 -29.95
CA GLU A 265 7.09 -11.69 -29.88
C GLU A 265 5.70 -11.80 -29.24
N ASN A 266 5.24 -10.73 -28.57
CA ASN A 266 3.89 -10.62 -28.03
C ASN A 266 2.85 -10.25 -29.10
N ILE A 267 3.27 -9.76 -30.27
CA ILE A 267 2.34 -9.40 -31.37
C ILE A 267 1.68 -10.67 -31.91
N GLY A 268 0.34 -10.62 -32.06
CA GLY A 268 -0.46 -11.77 -32.48
C GLY A 268 -0.60 -12.85 -31.41
N LYS A 269 -0.18 -12.60 -30.16
CA LYS A 269 -0.39 -13.51 -29.03
C LYS A 269 -1.61 -13.13 -28.21
N PRO A 270 -2.29 -14.10 -27.58
CA PRO A 270 -3.39 -13.83 -26.68
C PRO A 270 -2.86 -13.15 -25.40
N LEU A 271 -3.49 -12.04 -25.02
CA LEU A 271 -3.37 -11.46 -23.69
C LEU A 271 -4.61 -11.85 -22.89
N TYR A 272 -4.39 -12.49 -21.74
CA TYR A 272 -5.45 -12.79 -20.78
C TYR A 272 -5.52 -11.68 -19.75
N ILE A 273 -6.73 -11.18 -19.52
CA ILE A 273 -7.02 -10.12 -18.56
C ILE A 273 -7.96 -10.70 -17.51
N GLU A 274 -7.62 -10.57 -16.23
CA GLU A 274 -8.45 -11.11 -15.15
C GLU A 274 -8.85 -9.99 -14.18
N LEU A 275 -10.16 -9.80 -13.98
CA LEU A 275 -10.74 -8.91 -12.99
C LEU A 275 -11.41 -9.75 -11.90
N GLY A 276 -10.65 -10.05 -10.85
CA GLY A 276 -11.02 -11.11 -9.89
C GLY A 276 -11.14 -12.46 -10.60
N GLU A 277 -12.31 -13.09 -10.54
CA GLU A 277 -12.57 -14.36 -11.21
C GLU A 277 -13.01 -14.20 -12.68
N ALA A 278 -13.38 -12.98 -13.10
CA ALA A 278 -13.82 -12.73 -14.46
C ALA A 278 -12.62 -12.68 -15.40
N ARG A 279 -12.69 -13.41 -16.51
CA ARG A 279 -11.60 -13.50 -17.50
C ARG A 279 -12.01 -12.88 -18.83
N ALA A 280 -11.07 -12.18 -19.43
CA ALA A 280 -11.11 -11.73 -20.81
C ALA A 280 -9.88 -12.26 -21.56
N CYS A 281 -10.00 -12.38 -22.87
CA CYS A 281 -8.91 -12.69 -23.76
C CYS A 281 -9.00 -11.74 -24.95
N ILE A 282 -7.88 -11.12 -25.31
CA ILE A 282 -7.74 -10.27 -26.50
C ILE A 282 -6.51 -10.71 -27.30
N LEU A 283 -6.48 -10.39 -28.59
CA LEU A 283 -5.31 -10.64 -29.44
C LEU A 283 -4.50 -9.35 -29.58
N LEU A 284 -3.21 -9.40 -29.24
CA LEU A 284 -2.34 -8.22 -29.29
C LEU A 284 -2.00 -7.83 -30.73
N SER A 285 -2.14 -6.54 -31.05
CA SER A 285 -1.69 -5.93 -32.31
C SER A 285 -0.39 -5.14 -32.14
N GLU A 286 0.29 -4.88 -33.25
CA GLU A 286 1.51 -4.04 -33.27
C GLU A 286 1.22 -2.58 -32.87
N THR A 287 0.05 -2.06 -33.26
CA THR A 287 -0.40 -0.72 -32.91
C THR A 287 -1.43 -0.76 -31.78
N LEU A 288 -1.60 0.36 -31.08
CA LEU A 288 -2.66 0.52 -30.08
C LEU A 288 -4.02 0.22 -30.69
N ARG A 289 -4.77 -0.64 -30.02
CA ARG A 289 -6.12 -1.01 -30.40
C ARG A 289 -7.03 -1.01 -29.18
N CYS A 290 -8.23 -0.50 -29.38
CA CYS A 290 -9.27 -0.40 -28.35
C CYS A 290 -10.15 -1.66 -28.37
N HIS A 291 -10.20 -2.36 -27.25
CA HIS A 291 -11.06 -3.52 -27.01
C HIS A 291 -12.15 -3.18 -26.00
N ARG A 292 -13.36 -3.73 -26.17
CA ARG A 292 -14.49 -3.54 -25.26
C ARG A 292 -15.04 -4.89 -24.82
N LEU A 293 -14.84 -5.22 -23.54
CA LEU A 293 -15.01 -6.56 -23.00
C LEU A 293 -16.05 -6.54 -21.89
N ARG A 294 -17.15 -7.26 -22.05
CA ARG A 294 -18.16 -7.41 -21.00
C ARG A 294 -17.81 -8.56 -20.08
N LEU A 295 -17.70 -8.26 -18.79
CA LEU A 295 -17.26 -9.18 -17.75
C LEU A 295 -18.34 -9.32 -16.68
N GLN A 296 -18.54 -10.55 -16.20
CA GLN A 296 -19.37 -10.82 -15.04
C GLN A 296 -18.48 -11.09 -13.83
N VAL A 297 -18.37 -10.12 -12.93
CA VAL A 297 -17.58 -10.23 -11.71
C VAL A 297 -18.47 -10.74 -10.58
N GLU A 298 -18.30 -12.00 -10.17
CA GLU A 298 -19.19 -12.65 -9.18
C GLU A 298 -18.92 -12.16 -7.74
N SER A 299 -17.65 -11.95 -7.38
CA SER A 299 -17.22 -11.51 -6.05
C SER A 299 -16.54 -10.13 -6.12
N PRO A 300 -16.75 -9.23 -5.15
CA PRO A 300 -16.07 -7.93 -5.11
C PRO A 300 -14.55 -8.08 -5.23
N THR A 301 -13.94 -7.34 -6.16
CA THR A 301 -12.49 -7.38 -6.40
C THR A 301 -11.94 -5.99 -6.71
N SER A 302 -10.71 -5.73 -6.31
CA SER A 302 -9.93 -4.55 -6.71
C SER A 302 -8.70 -4.92 -7.52
N PHE A 303 -8.57 -6.17 -7.97
CA PHE A 303 -7.39 -6.62 -8.72
C PHE A 303 -7.72 -6.82 -10.20
N LEU A 304 -6.94 -6.19 -11.05
CA LEU A 304 -6.92 -6.40 -12.49
C LEU A 304 -5.53 -6.92 -12.89
N THR A 305 -5.44 -8.12 -13.43
CA THR A 305 -4.15 -8.75 -13.76
C THR A 305 -4.04 -9.05 -15.25
N PHE A 306 -2.80 -9.08 -15.74
CA PHE A 306 -2.48 -9.39 -17.13
C PHE A 306 -1.59 -10.64 -17.17
N GLN A 307 -1.97 -11.61 -18.00
CA GLN A 307 -1.21 -12.83 -18.23
C GLN A 307 -1.00 -13.09 -19.72
N GLY A 308 0.05 -13.85 -20.04
CA GLY A 308 0.44 -14.11 -21.43
C GLY A 308 1.45 -13.10 -21.99
N VAL A 309 2.01 -12.25 -21.14
CA VAL A 309 3.11 -11.35 -21.52
C VAL A 309 4.42 -12.14 -21.49
N GLY A 310 5.02 -12.33 -22.67
CA GLY A 310 6.32 -12.98 -22.84
C GLY A 310 7.44 -12.22 -22.14
N ALA A 311 8.52 -12.95 -21.83
CA ALA A 311 9.74 -12.34 -21.32
C ALA A 311 10.42 -11.53 -22.45
N ARG A 312 11.39 -10.69 -22.09
CA ARG A 312 12.18 -9.97 -23.10
C ARG A 312 12.95 -10.95 -24.00
N ALA A 313 12.78 -10.85 -25.32
CA ALA A 313 13.60 -11.60 -26.28
C ALA A 313 15.02 -11.01 -26.40
N GLU A 314 16.02 -11.86 -26.67
CA GLU A 314 17.40 -11.42 -26.88
C GLU A 314 17.52 -10.57 -28.17
N GLY A 315 18.24 -9.44 -28.10
CA GLY A 315 18.56 -8.60 -29.27
C GLY A 315 17.57 -7.46 -29.58
N MET A 316 16.66 -7.13 -28.65
CA MET A 316 15.70 -6.03 -28.86
C MET A 316 16.34 -4.65 -28.89
N PRO A 317 15.84 -3.72 -29.74
CA PRO A 317 16.30 -2.33 -29.80
C PRO A 317 16.06 -1.53 -28.51
N ASP A 318 14.95 -1.75 -27.81
CA ASP A 318 14.68 -1.07 -26.53
C ASP A 318 15.44 -1.78 -25.40
N PRO A 319 16.25 -1.06 -24.60
CA PRO A 319 17.04 -1.65 -23.53
C PRO A 319 16.21 -2.09 -22.31
N ARG A 320 14.95 -1.65 -22.18
CA ARG A 320 14.06 -1.94 -21.05
C ARG A 320 13.39 -3.31 -21.19
N ASP A 321 12.94 -3.87 -20.08
CA ASP A 321 12.01 -4.99 -20.11
C ASP A 321 10.62 -4.45 -20.49
N ILE A 322 10.17 -4.73 -21.71
CA ILE A 322 8.88 -4.29 -22.26
C ILE A 322 8.15 -5.45 -22.95
N GLY A 323 6.83 -5.55 -22.76
CA GLY A 323 6.01 -6.62 -23.32
C GLY A 323 4.73 -6.12 -23.99
N ILE A 324 3.87 -5.44 -23.25
CA ILE A 324 2.66 -4.78 -23.78
C ILE A 324 2.65 -3.31 -23.40
N GLY A 325 2.06 -2.49 -24.27
CA GLY A 325 1.88 -1.06 -24.08
C GLY A 325 0.42 -0.74 -23.84
N LEU A 326 0.11 0.03 -22.81
CA LEU A 326 -1.26 0.46 -22.49
C LEU A 326 -1.35 1.98 -22.51
N SER A 327 -2.35 2.54 -23.19
CA SER A 327 -2.62 3.99 -23.16
C SER A 327 -3.87 4.34 -22.35
N LEU A 328 -4.84 3.43 -22.31
CA LEU A 328 -6.13 3.65 -21.67
C LEU A 328 -6.66 2.38 -21.02
N LEU A 329 -7.24 2.53 -19.83
CA LEU A 329 -8.11 1.54 -19.22
C LEU A 329 -9.36 2.22 -18.66
N GLU A 330 -10.55 1.68 -18.91
CA GLU A 330 -11.80 2.19 -18.36
C GLU A 330 -12.68 1.04 -17.88
N ILE A 331 -13.18 1.12 -16.66
CA ILE A 331 -14.23 0.21 -16.17
C ILE A 331 -15.52 1.01 -16.03
N ARG A 332 -16.57 0.58 -16.72
CA ARG A 332 -17.86 1.29 -16.75
C ARG A 332 -19.04 0.32 -16.74
N ARG A 333 -20.24 0.87 -16.49
CA ARG A 333 -21.46 0.08 -16.63
C ARG A 333 -21.70 -0.26 -18.10
N PRO A 334 -22.13 -1.49 -18.42
CA PRO A 334 -22.42 -1.86 -19.79
C PRO A 334 -23.61 -1.05 -20.34
N GLU A 335 -23.51 -0.60 -21.59
CA GLU A 335 -24.59 0.07 -22.30
C GLU A 335 -25.40 -0.94 -23.13
N GLY A 336 -26.74 -0.95 -22.99
CA GLY A 336 -27.64 -1.79 -23.79
C GLY A 336 -27.86 -3.23 -23.28
N ALA A 337 -28.89 -3.90 -23.81
CA ALA A 337 -29.28 -5.24 -23.37
C ALA A 337 -28.15 -6.26 -23.59
N GLY A 338 -27.75 -6.92 -22.50
CA GLY A 338 -26.86 -8.06 -22.57
C GLY A 338 -27.49 -9.21 -23.36
N ASP A 339 -26.64 -9.92 -24.11
CA ASP A 339 -26.75 -11.38 -24.16
C ASP A 339 -27.77 -12.04 -25.11
N ALA A 340 -28.25 -11.33 -26.13
CA ALA A 340 -28.80 -12.01 -27.32
C ALA A 340 -27.67 -12.75 -28.07
N GLY A 341 -27.95 -13.87 -28.74
CA GLY A 341 -26.98 -14.51 -29.65
C GLY A 341 -26.38 -13.51 -30.65
N LEU A 342 -25.13 -13.71 -31.06
CA LEU A 342 -24.44 -12.88 -32.04
C LEU A 342 -24.59 -13.52 -33.42
N GLU A 343 -25.04 -12.74 -34.41
CA GLU A 343 -25.11 -13.16 -35.81
C GLU A 343 -24.24 -12.23 -36.66
N LEU A 344 -23.35 -12.81 -37.46
CA LEU A 344 -22.48 -12.14 -38.41
C LEU A 344 -22.88 -12.57 -39.82
N ASP A 345 -23.41 -11.64 -40.60
CA ASP A 345 -23.77 -11.86 -42.00
C ASP A 345 -22.65 -11.36 -42.92
N LEU A 346 -21.83 -12.26 -43.46
CA LEU A 346 -20.62 -11.91 -44.23
C LEU A 346 -20.91 -11.59 -45.71
N ARG A 347 -22.18 -11.48 -46.10
CA ARG A 347 -22.60 -11.11 -47.46
C ARG A 347 -22.55 -9.60 -47.67
N ALA A 348 -22.26 -9.19 -48.90
CA ALA A 348 -22.28 -7.78 -49.30
C ALA A 348 -23.66 -7.14 -49.05
N GLY A 349 -23.68 -5.98 -48.39
CA GLY A 349 -24.91 -5.27 -47.98
C GLY A 349 -25.59 -5.80 -46.72
N GLY A 350 -25.05 -6.85 -46.07
CA GLY A 350 -25.49 -7.33 -44.76
C GLY A 350 -24.83 -6.58 -43.59
N VAL A 351 -25.22 -6.91 -42.35
CA VAL A 351 -24.62 -6.33 -41.13
C VAL A 351 -23.09 -6.58 -41.07
N GLY A 352 -22.58 -7.66 -41.68
CA GLY A 352 -21.16 -7.99 -41.69
C GLY A 352 -20.29 -7.25 -42.69
N ASP A 353 -20.82 -6.34 -43.52
CA ASP A 353 -19.96 -5.37 -44.22
C ASP A 353 -19.27 -4.39 -43.25
N SER A 354 -19.81 -4.25 -42.02
CA SER A 354 -19.17 -3.51 -40.93
C SER A 354 -18.16 -4.33 -40.11
N VAL A 355 -18.04 -5.64 -40.38
CA VAL A 355 -17.13 -6.54 -39.66
C VAL A 355 -15.73 -6.47 -40.26
N VAL A 356 -14.77 -6.09 -39.43
CA VAL A 356 -13.35 -6.11 -39.77
C VAL A 356 -12.91 -7.57 -39.84
N ALA A 357 -12.40 -7.97 -41.00
CA ALA A 357 -12.02 -9.34 -41.29
C ALA A 357 -10.59 -9.38 -41.87
N HIS A 358 -9.66 -9.90 -41.10
CA HIS A 358 -8.26 -10.03 -41.50
C HIS A 358 -8.02 -11.40 -42.13
N GLY A 359 -7.31 -11.44 -43.25
CA GLY A 359 -7.06 -12.67 -44.00
C GLY A 359 -8.25 -13.15 -44.83
N PHE A 360 -9.29 -12.32 -45.01
CA PHE A 360 -10.42 -12.57 -45.90
C PHE A 360 -10.36 -11.71 -47.16
N HIS A 361 -10.94 -12.20 -48.26
CA HIS A 361 -11.25 -11.39 -49.43
C HIS A 361 -12.43 -10.43 -49.14
N PRO A 362 -12.63 -9.38 -49.96
CA PRO A 362 -13.81 -8.52 -49.87
C PRO A 362 -15.13 -9.29 -49.93
N ALA A 363 -16.20 -8.72 -49.33
CA ALA A 363 -17.52 -9.33 -49.32
C ALA A 363 -18.13 -9.44 -50.73
N GLU A 364 -18.80 -10.56 -50.97
CA GLU A 364 -19.55 -10.86 -52.19
C GLU A 364 -21.02 -11.13 -51.85
N ALA A 365 -21.87 -11.23 -52.88
CA ALA A 365 -23.30 -11.50 -52.68
C ALA A 365 -23.57 -12.82 -51.93
N GLN A 366 -22.71 -13.84 -52.10
CA GLN A 366 -22.83 -15.13 -51.41
C GLN A 366 -22.15 -15.16 -50.03
N GLY A 367 -21.16 -14.29 -49.76
CA GLY A 367 -20.43 -14.27 -48.50
C GLY A 367 -18.99 -13.75 -48.64
N ARG A 368 -18.09 -14.15 -47.73
CA ARG A 368 -16.64 -13.87 -47.80
C ARG A 368 -15.84 -15.14 -47.96
N TRP A 369 -14.80 -15.07 -48.78
CA TRP A 369 -13.79 -16.12 -48.90
C TRP A 369 -12.62 -15.85 -47.96
N THR A 370 -12.13 -16.87 -47.28
CA THR A 370 -10.81 -16.81 -46.63
C THR A 370 -9.71 -16.73 -47.71
N ALA A 371 -8.77 -15.82 -47.54
CA ALA A 371 -7.64 -15.57 -48.42
C ALA A 371 -6.30 -16.07 -47.86
N GLN A 372 -6.26 -16.46 -46.58
CA GLN A 372 -5.07 -16.87 -45.86
C GLN A 372 -5.34 -18.16 -45.05
N PRO A 373 -4.31 -18.95 -44.71
CA PRO A 373 -4.47 -20.13 -43.84
C PRO A 373 -4.87 -19.79 -42.40
N TRP A 374 -4.59 -18.54 -42.00
CA TRP A 374 -4.98 -17.95 -40.74
C TRP A 374 -5.85 -16.72 -41.01
N CYS A 375 -7.02 -16.63 -40.39
CA CYS A 375 -7.94 -15.51 -40.55
C CYS A 375 -8.53 -15.09 -39.20
N LEU A 376 -8.89 -13.81 -39.08
CA LEU A 376 -9.49 -13.25 -37.86
C LEU A 376 -10.73 -12.43 -38.21
N LEU A 377 -11.79 -12.64 -37.43
CA LEU A 377 -12.99 -11.81 -37.44
C LEU A 377 -13.10 -11.02 -36.15
N GLU A 378 -13.27 -9.70 -36.26
CA GLU A 378 -13.62 -8.86 -35.12
C GLU A 378 -15.13 -8.92 -34.88
N LEU A 379 -15.52 -9.27 -33.67
CA LEU A 379 -16.91 -9.35 -33.25
C LEU A 379 -17.40 -7.93 -32.94
N PRO A 380 -18.61 -7.54 -33.37
CA PRO A 380 -19.16 -6.20 -33.13
C PRO A 380 -19.48 -5.94 -31.65
N ARG A 381 -19.47 -7.00 -30.82
CA ARG A 381 -19.58 -6.95 -29.36
C ARG A 381 -18.89 -8.18 -28.76
N SER A 382 -18.45 -8.05 -27.51
CA SER A 382 -17.83 -9.17 -26.81
C SER A 382 -18.82 -10.31 -26.55
N VAL A 383 -18.35 -11.54 -26.62
CA VAL A 383 -19.07 -12.77 -26.24
C VAL A 383 -18.33 -13.48 -25.10
N ALA A 384 -19.04 -14.23 -24.25
CA ALA A 384 -18.47 -14.95 -23.12
C ALA A 384 -19.36 -16.13 -22.70
N GLY A 385 -18.79 -17.08 -21.96
CA GLY A 385 -19.51 -18.22 -21.38
C GLY A 385 -19.61 -19.44 -22.31
N PRO A 386 -20.50 -20.40 -22.02
CA PRO A 386 -20.74 -21.55 -22.89
C PRO A 386 -21.49 -21.11 -24.16
N LEU A 387 -20.91 -21.38 -25.32
CA LEU A 387 -21.41 -20.92 -26.62
C LEU A 387 -21.52 -22.08 -27.61
N ALA A 388 -22.60 -22.11 -28.37
CA ALA A 388 -22.74 -22.93 -29.57
C ALA A 388 -22.49 -22.04 -30.80
N LEU A 389 -21.61 -22.48 -31.69
CA LEU A 389 -21.25 -21.80 -32.92
C LEU A 389 -21.80 -22.58 -34.12
N SER A 390 -22.42 -21.86 -35.05
CA SER A 390 -22.90 -22.36 -36.35
C SER A 390 -22.27 -21.54 -37.47
N ILE A 391 -21.67 -22.20 -38.45
CA ILE A 391 -21.11 -21.57 -39.65
C ILE A 391 -21.88 -22.05 -40.86
N GLU A 392 -22.48 -21.12 -41.60
CA GLU A 392 -23.10 -21.38 -42.91
C GLU A 392 -22.07 -21.13 -44.00
N PHE A 393 -21.80 -22.16 -44.79
CA PHE A 393 -20.90 -22.13 -45.94
C PHE A 393 -21.69 -22.09 -47.23
N PHE A 394 -21.25 -21.25 -48.17
CA PHE A 394 -21.68 -21.37 -49.58
C PHE A 394 -20.71 -22.23 -50.40
N HIS A 395 -19.47 -22.41 -49.92
CA HIS A 395 -18.48 -23.33 -50.49
C HIS A 395 -17.33 -23.63 -49.51
N SER A 396 -16.56 -24.70 -49.76
CA SER A 396 -15.35 -25.03 -48.98
C SER A 396 -14.32 -25.73 -49.86
N PHE A 397 -13.08 -25.23 -49.84
CA PHE A 397 -11.90 -25.91 -50.40
C PHE A 397 -11.03 -26.62 -49.35
N GLN A 398 -11.60 -26.90 -48.17
CA GLN A 398 -10.87 -27.58 -47.09
C GLN A 398 -10.51 -29.01 -47.49
N GLN A 399 -9.27 -29.42 -47.25
CA GLN A 399 -8.83 -30.78 -47.54
C GLN A 399 -9.49 -31.81 -46.61
N PRO A 400 -9.97 -32.95 -47.12
CA PRO A 400 -10.50 -34.03 -46.28
C PRO A 400 -9.48 -34.49 -45.24
N GLY A 401 -9.89 -34.56 -43.97
CA GLY A 401 -9.02 -34.97 -42.85
C GLY A 401 -8.12 -33.86 -42.28
N SER A 402 -8.22 -32.62 -42.78
CA SER A 402 -7.52 -31.45 -42.23
C SER A 402 -8.53 -30.54 -41.50
N PRO A 403 -8.71 -30.67 -40.17
CA PRO A 403 -9.65 -29.83 -39.43
C PRO A 403 -9.21 -28.37 -39.41
N VAL A 404 -10.19 -27.45 -39.34
CA VAL A 404 -9.94 -26.03 -39.11
C VAL A 404 -9.99 -25.79 -37.61
N ARG A 405 -8.95 -25.18 -37.04
CA ARG A 405 -8.95 -24.80 -35.62
C ARG A 405 -9.63 -23.45 -35.45
N LEU A 406 -10.66 -23.43 -34.62
CA LEU A 406 -11.37 -22.22 -34.23
C LEU A 406 -10.94 -21.82 -32.83
N SER A 407 -10.47 -20.58 -32.66
CA SER A 407 -10.10 -20.06 -31.34
C SER A 407 -11.03 -18.91 -30.94
N LEU A 408 -11.61 -19.03 -29.74
CA LEU A 408 -12.53 -18.04 -29.17
C LEU A 408 -12.31 -17.93 -27.66
N GLY A 409 -11.89 -16.75 -27.19
CA GLY A 409 -11.79 -16.45 -25.75
C GLY A 409 -10.90 -17.40 -24.97
N GLY A 410 -9.76 -17.79 -25.57
CA GLY A 410 -8.79 -18.72 -24.96
C GLY A 410 -9.14 -20.20 -25.10
N VAL A 411 -10.25 -20.54 -25.74
CA VAL A 411 -10.66 -21.92 -26.02
C VAL A 411 -10.43 -22.23 -27.50
N GLU A 412 -9.81 -23.38 -27.79
CA GLU A 412 -9.63 -23.89 -29.15
C GLU A 412 -10.50 -25.12 -29.40
N VAL A 413 -11.14 -25.18 -30.56
CA VAL A 413 -11.95 -26.31 -31.02
C VAL A 413 -11.57 -26.66 -32.45
N GLU A 414 -11.35 -27.94 -32.72
CA GLU A 414 -11.17 -28.44 -34.08
C GLU A 414 -12.53 -28.67 -34.75
N LEU A 415 -12.74 -28.03 -35.90
CA LEU A 415 -13.93 -28.17 -36.72
C LEU A 415 -13.61 -29.00 -37.97
N GLU A 416 -14.16 -30.21 -38.02
CA GLU A 416 -14.16 -31.02 -39.24
C GLU A 416 -15.29 -30.57 -40.18
N ILE A 417 -14.93 -30.20 -41.41
CA ILE A 417 -15.89 -29.79 -42.44
C ILE A 417 -16.06 -30.97 -43.40
N ALA A 418 -17.22 -31.63 -43.33
CA ALA A 418 -17.54 -32.73 -44.23
C ALA A 418 -17.65 -32.25 -45.69
N GLU A 419 -17.33 -33.13 -46.64
CA GLU A 419 -17.44 -32.84 -48.07
C GLU A 419 -18.90 -32.47 -48.43
N GLY A 420 -19.10 -31.29 -49.02
CA GLY A 420 -20.41 -30.77 -49.38
C GLY A 420 -21.25 -30.19 -48.22
N ALA A 421 -20.68 -30.03 -47.02
CA ALA A 421 -21.39 -29.41 -45.90
C ALA A 421 -21.75 -27.94 -46.19
N THR A 422 -23.02 -27.60 -46.01
CA THR A 422 -23.51 -26.21 -46.09
C THR A 422 -23.58 -25.53 -44.73
N VAL A 423 -23.56 -26.30 -43.64
CA VAL A 423 -23.52 -25.79 -42.27
C VAL A 423 -22.64 -26.70 -41.41
N ALA A 424 -21.83 -26.12 -40.54
CA ALA A 424 -21.12 -26.86 -39.49
C ALA A 424 -21.36 -26.25 -38.10
N HIS A 425 -21.31 -27.10 -37.09
CA HIS A 425 -21.58 -26.74 -35.70
C HIS A 425 -20.44 -27.16 -34.78
N CYS A 426 -20.13 -26.33 -33.79
CA CYS A 426 -19.26 -26.71 -32.68
C CYS A 426 -19.68 -26.02 -31.37
N GLN A 427 -19.11 -26.47 -30.26
CA GLN A 427 -19.39 -25.94 -28.93
C GLN A 427 -18.10 -25.47 -28.27
N PHE A 428 -18.16 -24.33 -27.61
CA PHE A 428 -17.09 -23.81 -26.77
C PHE A 428 -17.55 -23.80 -25.30
N ASP A 429 -16.78 -24.47 -24.45
CA ASP A 429 -17.01 -24.52 -23.01
C ASP A 429 -16.12 -23.48 -22.31
N GLY A 430 -16.72 -22.54 -21.57
CA GLY A 430 -15.97 -21.63 -20.69
C GLY A 430 -15.19 -20.52 -21.41
N VAL A 431 -15.74 -19.97 -22.50
CA VAL A 431 -15.14 -18.86 -23.26
C VAL A 431 -14.95 -17.62 -22.37
N ALA A 432 -13.70 -17.16 -22.23
CA ALA A 432 -13.41 -15.86 -21.62
C ALA A 432 -13.95 -14.72 -22.49
N ALA A 433 -14.31 -13.58 -21.89
CA ALA A 433 -14.84 -12.45 -22.65
C ALA A 433 -13.87 -12.05 -23.77
N THR A 434 -14.36 -12.05 -25.01
CA THR A 434 -13.56 -11.84 -26.21
C THR A 434 -14.36 -11.09 -27.26
N ASP A 435 -13.68 -10.30 -28.07
CA ASP A 435 -14.23 -9.57 -29.21
C ASP A 435 -13.65 -10.05 -30.55
N PHE A 436 -13.04 -11.24 -30.60
CA PHE A 436 -12.50 -11.80 -31.84
C PHE A 436 -12.73 -13.31 -31.94
N LEU A 437 -12.80 -13.81 -33.18
CA LEU A 437 -12.83 -15.23 -33.54
C LEU A 437 -11.71 -15.51 -34.55
N VAL A 438 -10.89 -16.52 -34.30
CA VAL A 438 -9.76 -16.91 -35.16
C VAL A 438 -10.05 -18.22 -35.86
N PHE A 439 -9.67 -18.29 -37.13
CA PHE A 439 -9.59 -19.48 -37.95
C PHE A 439 -8.13 -19.78 -38.22
N ASP A 440 -7.69 -21.01 -37.97
CA ASP A 440 -6.35 -21.47 -38.30
C ASP A 440 -6.40 -22.84 -38.99
N GLY A 441 -5.41 -23.13 -39.83
CA GLY A 441 -5.36 -24.37 -40.61
C GLY A 441 -6.32 -24.38 -41.82
N VAL A 442 -6.68 -23.21 -42.35
CA VAL A 442 -7.50 -23.11 -43.57
C VAL A 442 -6.68 -23.52 -44.79
N SER A 443 -7.19 -24.46 -45.57
CA SER A 443 -6.59 -24.87 -46.84
C SER A 443 -6.97 -23.88 -47.94
N LEU A 444 -6.01 -23.51 -48.80
CA LEU A 444 -6.23 -22.63 -49.94
C LEU A 444 -6.07 -23.39 -51.25
N GLN A 445 -6.95 -23.12 -52.21
CA GLN A 445 -6.90 -23.64 -53.58
C GLN A 445 -7.15 -22.51 -54.59
N PRO A 446 -6.66 -22.62 -55.84
CA PRO A 446 -7.08 -21.74 -56.93
C PRO A 446 -8.60 -21.84 -57.15
N SER A 447 -9.25 -20.73 -57.51
CA SER A 447 -10.71 -20.65 -57.71
C SER A 447 -11.30 -21.66 -58.71
N GLY A 448 -10.47 -22.19 -59.63
CA GLY A 448 -10.89 -23.03 -60.74
C GLY A 448 -11.56 -22.27 -61.89
N ASN A 449 -11.83 -20.97 -61.72
CA ASN A 449 -12.32 -20.09 -62.79
C ASN A 449 -11.12 -19.38 -63.46
N PRO A 450 -10.90 -19.56 -64.77
CA PRO A 450 -9.81 -18.90 -65.50
C PRO A 450 -9.79 -17.37 -65.39
N GLU A 451 -10.94 -16.75 -65.10
CA GLU A 451 -11.08 -15.30 -64.93
C GLU A 451 -10.88 -14.83 -63.47
N ASP A 452 -10.79 -15.75 -62.50
CA ASP A 452 -10.58 -15.45 -61.08
C ASP A 452 -9.24 -16.02 -60.60
N SER A 453 -8.24 -15.14 -60.50
CA SER A 453 -6.87 -15.50 -60.11
C SER A 453 -6.66 -15.69 -58.60
N ARG A 454 -7.71 -15.57 -57.78
CA ARG A 454 -7.60 -15.65 -56.32
C ARG A 454 -7.33 -17.07 -55.83
N GLN A 455 -6.64 -17.14 -54.69
CA GLN A 455 -6.60 -18.32 -53.83
C GLN A 455 -7.78 -18.23 -52.85
N LEU A 456 -8.57 -19.29 -52.76
CA LEU A 456 -9.82 -19.35 -52.00
C LEU A 456 -9.76 -20.55 -51.03
N GLY A 457 -10.26 -20.35 -49.80
CA GLY A 457 -10.38 -21.43 -48.81
C GLY A 457 -11.84 -21.74 -48.47
N LEU A 458 -12.29 -21.30 -47.29
CA LEU A 458 -13.68 -21.40 -46.86
C LEU A 458 -14.49 -20.22 -47.40
N GLY A 459 -15.62 -20.51 -48.04
CA GLY A 459 -16.63 -19.53 -48.45
C GLY A 459 -17.72 -19.45 -47.40
N ILE A 460 -17.66 -18.44 -46.53
CA ILE A 460 -18.56 -18.30 -45.38
C ILE A 460 -19.64 -17.25 -45.67
N ALA A 461 -20.90 -17.65 -45.55
CA ALA A 461 -22.05 -16.77 -45.71
C ALA A 461 -22.44 -16.12 -44.38
N ARG A 462 -22.52 -16.92 -43.31
CA ARG A 462 -23.01 -16.47 -42.00
C ARG A 462 -22.36 -17.23 -40.85
N ILE A 463 -22.19 -16.54 -39.72
CA ILE A 463 -21.79 -17.15 -38.45
C ILE A 463 -22.81 -16.77 -37.38
N THR A 464 -23.28 -17.74 -36.61
CA THR A 464 -24.20 -17.53 -35.48
C THR A 464 -23.60 -18.12 -34.21
N LEU A 465 -23.52 -17.31 -33.16
CA LEU A 465 -23.12 -17.68 -31.81
C LEU A 465 -24.33 -17.57 -30.88
N SER A 466 -24.75 -18.67 -30.28
CA SER A 466 -25.87 -18.72 -29.34
C SER A 466 -25.42 -19.28 -27.99
N ARG A 467 -26.13 -18.91 -26.91
CA ARG A 467 -25.85 -19.50 -25.59
C ARG A 467 -26.32 -20.95 -25.55
N ASP A 468 -25.46 -21.82 -25.05
CA ASP A 468 -25.90 -23.15 -24.63
C ASP A 468 -26.52 -23.05 -23.23
N SER A 469 -27.83 -23.22 -23.15
CA SER A 469 -28.62 -23.06 -21.91
C SER A 469 -28.67 -24.33 -21.05
N ALA A 470 -28.01 -25.42 -21.46
CA ALA A 470 -28.21 -26.75 -20.88
C ALA A 470 -27.23 -27.16 -19.75
N ARG A 471 -26.22 -26.34 -19.37
CA ARG A 471 -25.25 -26.74 -18.32
C ARG A 471 -25.06 -25.67 -17.23
N PRO A 472 -25.07 -26.04 -15.93
CA PRO A 472 -24.74 -25.13 -14.85
C PRO A 472 -23.25 -24.75 -14.89
N ARG A 473 -22.96 -23.46 -14.64
CA ARG A 473 -21.62 -22.91 -14.49
C ARG A 473 -20.82 -23.75 -13.49
N SER A 474 -19.70 -24.35 -13.92
CA SER A 474 -18.82 -25.06 -13.00
C SER A 474 -18.19 -24.02 -12.07
N ARG A 475 -18.53 -24.04 -10.78
CA ARG A 475 -17.87 -23.21 -9.77
C ARG A 475 -16.44 -23.71 -9.61
N LEU A 476 -15.47 -22.86 -9.92
CA LEU A 476 -14.08 -23.09 -9.52
C LEU A 476 -14.00 -23.21 -7.98
N PRO A 477 -13.17 -24.11 -7.44
CA PRO A 477 -13.05 -24.31 -6.01
C PRO A 477 -12.50 -23.04 -5.34
N THR A 478 -13.23 -22.55 -4.34
CA THR A 478 -12.80 -21.46 -3.45
C THR A 478 -11.73 -21.99 -2.49
N LEU A 479 -10.49 -21.52 -2.65
CA LEU A 479 -9.39 -21.83 -1.74
C LEU A 479 -9.31 -20.72 -0.69
N LYS A 480 -9.83 -21.00 0.52
CA LYS A 480 -9.66 -20.08 1.67
C LYS A 480 -8.18 -19.87 1.96
N PRO A 481 -7.73 -18.64 2.26
CA PRO A 481 -6.36 -18.44 2.73
C PRO A 481 -6.14 -19.25 4.02
N PRO A 482 -4.95 -19.84 4.20
CA PRO A 482 -4.66 -20.66 5.37
C PRO A 482 -4.82 -19.81 6.63
N ALA A 483 -5.69 -20.25 7.55
CA ALA A 483 -5.80 -19.65 8.87
C ALA A 483 -4.43 -19.66 9.56
N LEU A 484 -4.16 -18.62 10.37
CA LEU A 484 -2.92 -18.59 11.15
C LEU A 484 -2.81 -19.85 12.02
N PRO A 485 -1.62 -20.45 12.14
CA PRO A 485 -1.39 -21.52 13.10
C PRO A 485 -1.73 -21.04 14.51
N ALA A 486 -2.34 -21.90 15.32
CA ALA A 486 -2.56 -21.63 16.73
C ALA A 486 -1.23 -21.28 17.43
N GLY A 487 -1.19 -20.17 18.17
CA GLY A 487 0.02 -19.71 18.86
C GLY A 487 1.04 -18.98 17.98
N ALA A 488 0.60 -18.40 16.85
CA ALA A 488 1.38 -17.46 16.05
C ALA A 488 1.73 -16.20 16.84
N ILE A 489 2.99 -15.77 16.74
CA ILE A 489 3.53 -14.60 17.44
C ILE A 489 3.32 -13.37 16.55
N LEU A 490 2.75 -12.31 17.14
CA LEU A 490 2.58 -11.02 16.48
C LEU A 490 3.65 -10.03 16.93
N TYR A 491 4.49 -9.63 15.99
CA TYR A 491 5.41 -8.50 16.09
C TYR A 491 4.75 -7.29 15.44
N THR A 492 4.78 -6.13 16.10
CA THR A 492 4.12 -4.92 15.58
C THR A 492 5.09 -3.75 15.54
N ALA A 493 5.20 -3.09 14.40
CA ALA A 493 5.88 -1.80 14.23
C ALA A 493 4.85 -0.74 13.81
N VAL A 494 4.95 0.47 14.36
CA VAL A 494 4.12 1.63 13.97
C VAL A 494 5.07 2.71 13.46
N LEU A 495 5.00 3.03 12.17
CA LEU A 495 5.96 3.94 11.53
C LEU A 495 5.39 4.58 10.26
N ASN A 496 6.03 5.65 9.80
CA ASN A 496 5.84 6.20 8.46
C ASN A 496 7.03 5.75 7.59
N PRO A 497 6.83 4.90 6.56
CA PRO A 497 7.90 4.45 5.67
C PRO A 497 8.63 5.60 4.96
N ASN A 498 7.95 6.73 4.74
CA ASN A 498 8.53 7.91 4.09
C ASN A 498 9.51 8.69 4.99
N ASP A 499 9.53 8.38 6.29
CA ASP A 499 10.54 8.90 7.20
C ASP A 499 11.71 7.91 7.27
N GLY A 500 12.75 8.15 6.46
CA GLY A 500 13.94 7.28 6.37
C GLY A 500 14.68 7.07 7.71
N ARG A 501 14.40 7.90 8.72
CA ARG A 501 14.88 7.68 10.09
C ARG A 501 14.26 6.44 10.73
N LYS A 502 13.03 6.06 10.36
CA LYS A 502 12.30 4.91 10.94
C LYS A 502 12.87 3.55 10.54
N ASN A 503 13.64 3.50 9.43
CA ASN A 503 14.43 2.34 9.01
C ASN A 503 13.61 1.03 8.95
N TRP A 504 12.47 1.09 8.26
CA TRP A 504 11.51 -0.02 8.20
C TRP A 504 12.04 -1.19 7.36
N GLU A 505 12.95 -0.92 6.44
CA GLU A 505 13.67 -1.87 5.58
C GLU A 505 14.45 -2.88 6.42
N ASP A 506 15.20 -2.42 7.42
CA ASP A 506 15.93 -3.28 8.34
C ASP A 506 14.97 -4.13 9.19
N ILE A 507 13.80 -3.60 9.58
CA ILE A 507 12.79 -4.37 10.32
C ILE A 507 12.28 -5.53 9.46
N VAL A 508 11.88 -5.26 8.21
CA VAL A 508 11.33 -6.27 7.29
C VAL A 508 12.39 -7.33 6.98
N THR A 509 13.59 -6.90 6.57
CA THR A 509 14.67 -7.82 6.19
C THR A 509 15.12 -8.66 7.38
N ALA A 510 15.41 -8.06 8.54
CA ALA A 510 15.85 -8.80 9.73
C ALA A 510 14.78 -9.79 10.22
N PHE A 511 13.50 -9.42 10.15
CA PHE A 511 12.39 -10.30 10.49
C PHE A 511 12.33 -11.51 9.55
N VAL A 512 12.38 -11.29 8.23
CA VAL A 512 12.34 -12.39 7.26
C VAL A 512 13.57 -13.28 7.42
N TYR A 513 14.78 -12.74 7.56
CA TYR A 513 15.97 -13.56 7.78
C TYR A 513 15.93 -14.33 9.10
N ALA A 514 15.28 -13.80 10.15
CA ALA A 514 15.08 -14.53 11.41
C ALA A 514 14.03 -15.65 11.28
N PHE A 515 13.01 -15.48 10.45
CA PHE A 515 11.80 -16.32 10.46
C PHE A 515 11.38 -16.90 9.12
N ARG A 516 12.22 -16.88 8.09
CA ARG A 516 11.88 -17.32 6.72
C ARG A 516 11.30 -18.72 6.58
N GLN A 517 11.44 -19.60 7.56
CA GLN A 517 10.87 -20.96 7.58
C GLN A 517 9.83 -21.16 8.69
N GLN A 518 9.36 -20.08 9.32
CA GLN A 518 8.51 -20.11 10.51
C GLN A 518 7.14 -19.50 10.19
N ARG A 519 6.16 -20.35 9.89
CA ARG A 519 4.76 -19.96 9.61
C ARG A 519 4.02 -19.36 10.81
N ASP A 520 4.57 -19.49 12.01
CA ASP A 520 4.00 -19.01 13.26
C ASP A 520 4.56 -17.65 13.71
N ALA A 521 5.20 -16.91 12.81
CA ALA A 521 5.68 -15.55 13.05
C ALA A 521 5.03 -14.58 12.05
N THR A 522 4.42 -13.52 12.58
CA THR A 522 3.79 -12.45 11.80
C THR A 522 4.39 -11.11 12.19
N LEU A 523 4.80 -10.32 11.20
CA LEU A 523 5.14 -8.91 11.36
C LEU A 523 4.00 -8.05 10.82
N LEU A 524 3.41 -7.24 11.69
CA LEU A 524 2.45 -6.20 11.35
C LEU A 524 3.14 -4.84 11.33
N ILE A 525 3.16 -4.17 10.19
CA ILE A 525 3.62 -2.79 10.05
C ILE A 525 2.39 -1.90 9.91
N LYS A 526 2.04 -1.18 10.98
CA LYS A 526 1.03 -0.13 10.92
C LYS A 526 1.65 1.13 10.34
N ILE A 527 1.17 1.51 9.16
CA ILE A 527 1.64 2.71 8.45
C ILE A 527 0.91 3.94 8.98
N ALA A 528 1.68 4.92 9.44
CA ALA A 528 1.24 6.22 9.92
C ALA A 528 1.38 7.29 8.81
N SER A 529 0.91 6.97 7.60
CA SER A 529 0.83 7.86 6.44
C SER A 529 -0.48 7.66 5.72
N GLN A 530 -1.02 8.72 5.12
CA GLN A 530 -2.18 8.63 4.23
C GLN A 530 -1.78 8.23 2.80
N ASP A 531 -0.58 8.61 2.37
CA ASP A 531 -0.10 8.35 1.01
C ASP A 531 0.64 7.01 0.95
N MET A 532 0.06 6.04 0.23
CA MET A 532 0.65 4.72 -0.04
C MET A 532 1.63 4.75 -1.22
N SER A 533 1.52 5.74 -2.11
CA SER A 533 2.11 5.69 -3.45
C SER A 533 3.64 5.56 -3.41
N LEU A 534 4.26 6.15 -2.39
CA LEU A 534 5.72 6.24 -2.27
C LEU A 534 6.42 4.95 -1.83
N PHE A 535 5.72 4.01 -1.18
CA PHE A 535 6.33 2.77 -0.67
C PHE A 535 5.54 1.51 -1.06
N PHE A 536 4.42 1.64 -1.77
CA PHE A 536 3.62 0.50 -2.20
C PHE A 536 4.44 -0.45 -3.08
N GLU A 537 5.20 0.08 -4.04
CA GLU A 537 6.11 -0.72 -4.87
C GLU A 537 7.22 -1.39 -4.07
N ASP A 538 7.76 -0.71 -3.05
CA ASP A 538 8.81 -1.24 -2.19
C ASP A 538 8.34 -2.48 -1.43
N ILE A 539 7.08 -2.51 -0.97
CA ILE A 539 6.50 -3.69 -0.30
C ILE A 539 6.54 -4.92 -1.20
N PHE A 540 6.12 -4.80 -2.46
CA PHE A 540 6.13 -5.91 -3.41
C PHE A 540 7.55 -6.28 -3.84
N THR A 541 8.43 -5.28 -3.93
CA THR A 541 9.87 -5.50 -4.18
C THR A 541 10.47 -6.33 -3.04
N PHE A 542 10.19 -6.01 -1.77
CA PHE A 542 10.61 -6.82 -0.63
C PHE A 542 10.06 -8.24 -0.68
N PHE A 543 8.80 -8.43 -1.10
CA PHE A 543 8.25 -9.78 -1.27
C PHE A 543 9.06 -10.59 -2.28
N MET A 544 9.43 -10.00 -3.41
CA MET A 544 10.22 -10.65 -4.45
C MET A 544 11.66 -10.91 -4.01
N GLU A 545 12.36 -9.89 -3.49
CA GLU A 545 13.77 -9.96 -3.11
C GLU A 545 14.03 -10.93 -1.95
N LEU A 546 13.07 -11.03 -1.02
CA LEU A 546 13.21 -11.88 0.17
C LEU A 546 12.64 -13.29 -0.01
N HIS A 547 12.00 -13.58 -1.14
CA HIS A 547 11.50 -14.92 -1.46
C HIS A 547 12.65 -15.94 -1.58
N PRO A 548 12.50 -17.20 -1.10
CA PRO A 548 11.33 -17.76 -0.41
C PRO A 548 11.32 -17.46 1.10
N PHE A 549 10.10 -17.17 1.60
CA PHE A 549 9.80 -17.05 3.02
C PHE A 549 8.39 -17.60 3.37
N ASP A 550 8.28 -18.28 4.51
CA ASP A 550 7.05 -18.86 5.08
C ASP A 550 6.45 -17.99 6.21
N CYS A 551 7.21 -17.06 6.78
CA CYS A 551 6.68 -16.11 7.76
C CYS A 551 5.68 -15.14 7.10
N ARG A 552 4.86 -14.47 7.91
CA ARG A 552 3.81 -13.57 7.38
C ARG A 552 4.20 -12.11 7.56
N LEU A 553 4.12 -11.34 6.48
CA LEU A 553 4.28 -9.89 6.49
C LEU A 553 2.92 -9.24 6.22
N VAL A 554 2.50 -8.33 7.09
CA VAL A 554 1.22 -7.61 6.99
C VAL A 554 1.48 -6.12 7.11
N PHE A 555 1.09 -5.36 6.10
CA PHE A 555 1.14 -3.90 6.10
C PHE A 555 -0.29 -3.38 6.23
N LEU A 556 -0.51 -2.50 7.20
CA LEU A 556 -1.81 -1.91 7.48
C LEU A 556 -1.73 -0.38 7.36
N GLN A 557 -2.34 0.16 6.32
CA GLN A 557 -2.55 1.59 6.14
C GLN A 557 -3.99 1.95 6.50
N GLY A 558 -4.20 3.20 6.92
CA GLY A 558 -5.52 3.72 7.32
C GLY A 558 -5.55 4.18 8.76
N TYR A 559 -6.53 5.01 9.10
CA TYR A 559 -6.74 5.47 10.47
C TYR A 559 -7.37 4.34 11.29
N LEU A 560 -6.73 3.98 12.40
CA LEU A 560 -7.36 3.14 13.43
C LEU A 560 -7.97 4.07 14.48
N ASP A 561 -9.22 3.83 14.83
CA ASP A 561 -9.79 4.48 16.00
C ASP A 561 -9.12 3.97 17.29
N ASP A 562 -9.39 4.65 18.41
CA ASP A 562 -8.78 4.33 19.70
C ASP A 562 -9.07 2.90 20.16
N THR A 563 -10.24 2.33 19.82
CA THR A 563 -10.61 0.96 20.19
C THR A 563 -9.77 -0.03 19.39
N GLN A 564 -9.72 0.14 18.08
CA GLN A 564 -8.95 -0.72 17.17
C GLN A 564 -7.45 -0.65 17.47
N TYR A 565 -6.91 0.55 17.73
CA TYR A 565 -5.52 0.72 18.10
C TYR A 565 -5.20 0.01 19.42
N ARG A 566 -6.05 0.18 20.45
CA ARG A 566 -5.88 -0.51 21.74
C ARG A 566 -6.00 -2.02 21.63
N ASP A 567 -6.88 -2.53 20.77
CA ASP A 567 -7.00 -3.96 20.51
C ASP A 567 -5.78 -4.54 19.78
N MET A 568 -5.18 -3.77 18.86
CA MET A 568 -3.89 -4.11 18.25
C MET A 568 -2.77 -4.19 19.29
N VAL A 569 -2.67 -3.21 20.19
CA VAL A 569 -1.70 -3.21 21.29
C VAL A 569 -1.90 -4.42 22.21
N ALA A 570 -3.15 -4.70 22.60
CA ALA A 570 -3.50 -5.81 23.48
C ALA A 570 -3.10 -7.18 22.91
N ASN A 571 -3.20 -7.35 21.59
CA ASN A 571 -2.90 -8.62 20.91
C ASN A 571 -1.47 -8.73 20.36
N THR A 572 -0.67 -7.68 20.51
CA THR A 572 0.76 -7.69 20.16
C THR A 572 1.59 -8.45 21.19
N HIS A 573 2.53 -9.26 20.71
CA HIS A 573 3.46 -10.00 21.56
C HIS A 573 4.73 -9.20 21.83
N PHE A 574 5.29 -8.59 20.81
CA PHE A 574 6.46 -7.71 20.88
C PHE A 574 6.25 -6.48 20.01
N VAL A 575 6.55 -5.29 20.55
CA VAL A 575 6.63 -4.07 19.75
C VAL A 575 8.04 -3.95 19.17
N VAL A 576 8.16 -3.50 17.93
CA VAL A 576 9.42 -3.38 17.21
C VAL A 576 9.65 -1.96 16.75
N ASN A 577 10.86 -1.46 16.97
CA ASN A 577 11.35 -0.20 16.44
C ASN A 577 12.80 -0.36 15.99
N ALA A 578 13.19 0.29 14.89
CA ALA A 578 14.58 0.34 14.43
C ALA A 578 14.98 1.76 14.04
N SER A 579 14.35 2.77 14.64
CA SER A 579 14.60 4.17 14.32
C SER A 579 16.06 4.53 14.58
N ARG A 580 16.67 5.31 13.67
CA ARG A 580 18.02 5.87 13.82
C ARG A 580 18.16 6.87 14.96
N GLY A 581 17.03 7.32 15.51
CA GLY A 581 16.93 8.16 16.70
C GLY A 581 15.49 8.58 16.91
N GLU A 582 15.09 8.83 18.17
CA GLU A 582 13.77 9.35 18.52
C GLU A 582 13.93 10.39 19.64
N GLY A 583 13.36 11.59 19.46
CA GLY A 583 13.26 12.55 20.56
C GLY A 583 12.19 12.15 21.57
N GLN A 584 11.17 11.43 21.10
CA GLN A 584 10.23 10.64 21.89
C GLN A 584 9.56 9.61 20.98
N CYS A 585 9.49 8.35 21.40
CA CYS A 585 8.83 7.30 20.61
C CYS A 585 7.47 6.95 21.22
N LEU A 586 6.43 7.74 20.90
CA LEU A 586 5.07 7.54 21.43
C LEU A 586 4.58 6.09 21.24
N PRO A 587 4.65 5.47 20.04
CA PRO A 587 4.20 4.08 19.90
C PRO A 587 4.95 3.11 20.81
N LEU A 588 6.26 3.25 20.94
CA LEU A 588 7.04 2.35 21.81
C LEU A 588 6.62 2.51 23.28
N MET A 589 6.44 3.75 23.73
CA MET A 589 5.99 4.07 25.09
C MET A 589 4.58 3.52 25.37
N GLU A 590 3.64 3.63 24.43
CA GLU A 590 2.25 3.15 24.57
C GLU A 590 2.19 1.62 24.71
N PHE A 591 2.94 0.91 23.87
CA PHE A 591 3.02 -0.56 23.93
C PHE A 591 3.70 -1.02 25.22
N MET A 592 4.84 -0.43 25.61
CA MET A 592 5.54 -0.77 26.84
C MET A 592 4.72 -0.43 28.09
N SER A 593 3.99 0.69 28.06
CA SER A 593 3.06 1.08 29.13
C SER A 593 1.92 0.08 29.27
N SER A 594 1.55 -0.63 28.19
CA SER A 594 0.58 -1.73 28.20
C SER A 594 1.19 -3.08 28.63
N GLY A 595 2.48 -3.12 28.95
CA GLY A 595 3.24 -4.31 29.33
C GLY A 595 3.69 -5.17 28.15
N VAL A 596 3.77 -4.62 26.94
CA VAL A 596 4.35 -5.28 25.77
C VAL A 596 5.88 -5.10 25.79
N PRO A 597 6.66 -6.20 25.81
CA PRO A 597 8.12 -6.09 25.67
C PRO A 597 8.55 -5.54 24.31
N ALA A 598 9.63 -4.77 24.29
CA ALA A 598 10.15 -4.12 23.09
C ALA A 598 11.34 -4.86 22.45
N ILE A 599 11.46 -4.75 21.13
CA ILE A 599 12.68 -4.95 20.34
C ILE A 599 13.00 -3.59 19.73
N ALA A 600 13.99 -2.89 20.27
CA ALA A 600 14.26 -1.51 19.88
C ALA A 600 15.71 -1.12 20.22
N PRO A 601 16.28 -0.10 19.55
CA PRO A 601 17.59 0.40 19.93
C PRO A 601 17.53 1.13 21.28
N GLY A 602 18.59 1.01 22.08
CA GLY A 602 18.76 1.73 23.35
C GLY A 602 19.51 3.06 23.17
N ASN A 603 19.18 3.84 22.14
CA ASN A 603 19.82 5.12 21.84
C ASN A 603 18.85 6.28 22.03
N THR A 604 19.36 7.52 22.10
CA THR A 604 18.54 8.75 22.19
C THR A 604 17.48 8.64 23.29
N ALA A 605 16.22 9.04 23.06
CA ALA A 605 15.16 8.94 24.09
C ALA A 605 14.84 7.49 24.51
N MET A 606 15.04 6.52 23.64
CA MET A 606 14.75 5.12 23.96
C MET A 606 15.68 4.57 25.03
N GLY A 607 16.90 5.11 25.16
CA GLY A 607 17.85 4.74 26.20
C GLY A 607 17.39 5.04 27.63
N ASP A 608 16.43 5.95 27.82
CA ASP A 608 15.94 6.32 29.15
C ASP A 608 15.03 5.25 29.79
N TYR A 609 14.46 4.35 29.00
CA TYR A 609 13.46 3.38 29.47
C TYR A 609 13.63 1.96 28.93
N LEU A 610 14.55 1.72 27.99
CA LEU A 610 14.77 0.41 27.39
C LEU A 610 16.07 -0.25 27.87
N ASP A 611 15.94 -1.45 28.43
CA ASP A 611 17.05 -2.33 28.78
C ASP A 611 16.72 -3.81 28.51
N ALA A 612 17.66 -4.70 28.83
CA ALA A 612 17.49 -6.15 28.65
C ALA A 612 16.51 -6.81 29.64
N GLY A 613 16.09 -6.07 30.68
CA GLY A 613 15.07 -6.48 31.64
C GLY A 613 13.65 -6.27 31.11
N CYS A 614 13.42 -5.19 30.35
CA CYS A 614 12.11 -4.85 29.79
C CYS A 614 11.94 -5.13 28.28
N GLY A 615 13.00 -5.54 27.58
CA GLY A 615 12.95 -5.88 26.16
C GLY A 615 14.20 -6.59 25.65
N PHE A 616 14.44 -6.43 24.35
CA PHE A 616 15.63 -6.87 23.63
C PHE A 616 16.27 -5.66 22.95
N PRO A 617 17.23 -4.99 23.63
CA PRO A 617 17.94 -3.85 23.06
C PRO A 617 18.72 -4.25 21.81
N VAL A 618 18.53 -3.47 20.76
CA VAL A 618 19.25 -3.56 19.48
C VAL A 618 20.46 -2.65 19.54
N ARG A 619 21.62 -3.12 19.06
CA ARG A 619 22.83 -2.30 19.05
C ARG A 619 22.72 -1.22 17.97
N SER A 620 23.40 -0.11 18.20
CA SER A 620 23.53 0.96 17.21
C SER A 620 24.83 1.71 17.43
N SER A 621 25.29 2.43 16.40
CA SER A 621 26.51 3.23 16.45
C SER A 621 26.26 4.62 15.85
N PRO A 622 26.90 5.69 16.37
CA PRO A 622 26.80 7.01 15.75
C PRO A 622 27.16 6.99 14.26
N GLU A 623 26.40 7.73 13.46
CA GLU A 623 26.60 7.93 12.02
C GLU A 623 26.39 9.41 11.70
N LEU A 624 27.31 10.01 10.95
CA LEU A 624 27.21 11.40 10.53
C LEU A 624 25.98 11.62 9.65
N THR A 625 25.28 12.73 9.90
CA THR A 625 24.10 13.15 9.15
C THR A 625 23.95 14.68 9.21
N TYR A 626 22.96 15.19 8.49
CA TYR A 626 22.54 16.59 8.48
C TYR A 626 21.29 16.80 9.36
N TRP A 627 21.04 18.05 9.77
CA TRP A 627 19.78 18.40 10.41
C TRP A 627 18.64 18.31 9.39
N PRO A 628 17.48 17.68 9.69
CA PRO A 628 16.44 17.40 8.69
C PRO A 628 15.90 18.61 7.93
N HIS A 629 15.92 19.78 8.56
CA HIS A 629 15.40 21.03 8.02
C HIS A 629 16.49 21.91 7.37
N ASP A 630 17.77 21.47 7.36
CA ASP A 630 18.85 22.15 6.63
C ASP A 630 18.83 21.73 5.14
N PRO A 631 18.43 22.61 4.21
CA PRO A 631 18.33 22.28 2.79
C PRO A 631 19.70 22.06 2.13
N ARG A 632 20.79 22.48 2.78
CA ARG A 632 22.17 22.27 2.29
C ARG A 632 22.65 20.83 2.52
N GLN A 633 22.00 20.10 3.43
CA GLN A 633 22.35 18.73 3.83
C GLN A 633 23.82 18.55 4.25
N VAL A 634 24.37 19.54 4.98
CA VAL A 634 25.75 19.48 5.48
C VAL A 634 25.82 18.57 6.70
N TYR A 635 26.78 17.63 6.72
CA TYR A 635 26.92 16.66 7.81
C TYR A 635 27.51 17.30 9.08
N ARG A 636 26.64 17.86 9.93
CA ARG A 636 26.97 18.61 11.15
C ARG A 636 26.57 17.91 12.44
N THR A 637 25.80 16.83 12.34
CA THR A 637 25.25 16.13 13.51
C THR A 637 25.36 14.62 13.32
N CYS A 638 24.99 13.87 14.34
CA CYS A 638 24.90 12.42 14.26
C CYS A 638 23.49 11.95 14.60
N TRP A 639 23.08 10.90 13.92
CA TRP A 639 22.06 9.96 14.38
C TRP A 639 22.75 8.61 14.63
N HIS A 640 21.98 7.53 14.80
CA HIS A 640 22.53 6.20 15.03
C HIS A 640 22.18 5.22 13.89
N ARG A 641 23.20 4.59 13.31
CA ARG A 641 23.04 3.45 12.42
C ARG A 641 22.70 2.20 13.25
N ILE A 642 21.67 1.47 12.84
CA ILE A 642 21.27 0.22 13.49
C ILE A 642 22.21 -0.92 13.10
N ASP A 643 22.57 -1.76 14.08
CA ASP A 643 23.25 -3.03 13.84
C ASP A 643 22.21 -4.08 13.44
N TRP A 644 22.10 -4.32 12.14
CA TRP A 644 21.15 -5.24 11.54
C TRP A 644 21.21 -6.66 12.12
N GLU A 645 22.42 -7.16 12.41
CA GLU A 645 22.59 -8.50 12.98
C GLU A 645 21.97 -8.60 14.37
N SER A 646 22.17 -7.59 15.21
CA SER A 646 21.57 -7.53 16.54
C SER A 646 20.04 -7.46 16.50
N LEU A 647 19.46 -6.82 15.47
CA LEU A 647 18.01 -6.78 15.25
C LEU A 647 17.45 -8.17 14.91
N ARG A 648 18.09 -8.87 13.95
CA ARG A 648 17.77 -10.27 13.58
C ARG A 648 17.88 -11.21 14.79
N ASP A 649 18.94 -11.04 15.58
CA ASP A 649 19.18 -11.86 16.78
C ASP A 649 18.15 -11.58 17.87
N ALA A 650 17.73 -10.32 18.04
CA ALA A 650 16.66 -9.94 18.96
C ALA A 650 15.31 -10.56 18.56
N PHE A 651 14.98 -10.62 17.27
CA PHE A 651 13.83 -11.40 16.79
C PHE A 651 13.95 -12.87 17.18
N THR A 652 15.08 -13.51 16.90
CA THR A 652 15.29 -14.92 17.25
C THR A 652 15.18 -15.17 18.77
N ALA A 653 15.76 -14.28 19.58
CA ALA A 653 15.76 -14.38 21.04
C ALA A 653 14.37 -14.16 21.64
N SER A 654 13.60 -13.19 21.11
CA SER A 654 12.24 -12.91 21.55
C SER A 654 11.29 -14.08 21.29
N ARG A 655 11.38 -14.72 20.11
CA ARG A 655 10.61 -15.94 19.79
C ARG A 655 10.93 -17.07 20.74
N LYS A 656 12.22 -17.32 21.02
CA LYS A 656 12.66 -18.32 22.00
C LYS A 656 12.13 -18.01 23.41
N CYS A 657 12.14 -16.74 23.80
CA CYS A 657 11.59 -16.29 25.08
C CYS A 657 10.10 -16.59 25.19
N TRP A 658 9.31 -16.23 24.16
CA TRP A 658 7.88 -16.50 24.13
C TRP A 658 7.55 -17.99 24.18
N LYS A 659 8.16 -18.80 23.31
CA LYS A 659 7.84 -20.23 23.15
C LYS A 659 8.31 -21.08 24.33
N TRP A 660 9.50 -20.79 24.87
CA TRP A 660 10.17 -21.69 25.81
C TRP A 660 10.35 -21.11 27.23
N ARG A 661 10.20 -19.79 27.41
CA ARG A 661 10.46 -19.10 28.68
C ARG A 661 9.34 -18.12 29.02
N ARG A 662 8.09 -18.61 29.05
CA ARG A 662 6.89 -17.79 29.34
C ARG A 662 7.01 -16.96 30.62
N TRP A 663 7.63 -17.50 31.67
CA TRP A 663 7.90 -16.79 32.92
C TRP A 663 8.76 -15.54 32.70
N ARG A 664 9.79 -15.64 31.84
CA ARG A 664 10.69 -14.53 31.50
C ARG A 664 9.95 -13.48 30.67
N TYR A 665 9.14 -13.90 29.70
CA TYR A 665 8.29 -12.97 28.95
C TYR A 665 7.36 -12.16 29.88
N ASN A 666 6.69 -12.85 30.81
CA ASN A 666 5.78 -12.18 31.75
C ASN A 666 6.53 -11.23 32.70
N ALA A 667 7.73 -11.60 33.16
CA ALA A 667 8.59 -10.72 33.95
C ALA A 667 9.02 -9.48 33.15
N MET A 668 9.40 -9.69 31.89
CA MET A 668 9.81 -8.63 30.96
C MET A 668 8.67 -7.65 30.68
N GLY A 669 7.44 -8.13 30.50
CA GLY A 669 6.26 -7.27 30.33
C GLY A 669 5.96 -6.41 31.57
N ARG A 670 6.13 -6.96 32.79
CA ARG A 670 6.02 -6.16 34.02
C ARG A 670 7.13 -5.12 34.14
N ALA A 671 8.37 -5.50 33.81
CA ALA A 671 9.50 -4.58 33.79
C ALA A 671 9.32 -3.44 32.77
N ALA A 672 8.73 -3.72 31.60
CA ALA A 672 8.39 -2.69 30.61
C ALA A 672 7.38 -1.68 31.15
N ALA A 673 6.30 -2.15 31.77
CA ALA A 673 5.32 -1.27 32.41
C ALA A 673 5.94 -0.46 33.55
N GLU A 674 6.78 -1.06 34.39
CA GLU A 674 7.42 -0.35 35.50
C GLU A 674 8.45 0.67 35.02
N SER A 675 9.23 0.35 34.00
CA SER A 675 10.16 1.31 33.38
C SER A 675 9.42 2.54 32.85
N GLN A 676 8.29 2.32 32.15
CA GLN A 676 7.45 3.42 31.68
C GLN A 676 6.80 4.22 32.82
N ARG A 677 6.46 3.60 33.96
CA ARG A 677 5.99 4.33 35.14
C ARG A 677 7.03 5.33 35.65
N HIS A 678 8.30 4.92 35.67
CA HIS A 678 9.41 5.78 36.09
C HIS A 678 9.74 6.88 35.08
N TYR A 679 9.55 6.61 33.79
CA TYR A 679 9.86 7.54 32.71
C TYR A 679 8.71 8.52 32.43
N CYS A 680 7.49 8.02 32.17
CA CYS A 680 6.34 8.79 31.69
C CYS A 680 5.06 8.62 32.56
N GLY A 681 5.21 8.30 33.85
CA GLY A 681 4.11 8.31 34.81
C GLY A 681 3.66 9.71 35.21
N GLY A 682 2.35 9.91 35.44
CA GLY A 682 1.77 11.21 35.77
C GLY A 682 2.43 11.87 36.99
N GLU A 683 2.63 11.13 38.09
CA GLU A 683 3.27 11.64 39.31
C GLU A 683 4.71 12.14 39.05
N ARG A 684 5.49 11.40 38.26
CA ARG A 684 6.86 11.80 37.92
C ARG A 684 6.88 13.07 37.09
N ALA A 685 5.96 13.18 36.12
CA ALA A 685 5.82 14.35 35.28
C ALA A 685 5.39 15.58 36.10
N ARG A 686 4.46 15.41 37.05
CA ARG A 686 4.02 16.41 38.02
C ARG A 686 5.17 16.95 38.86
N GLU A 687 5.94 16.07 39.48
CA GLU A 687 7.13 16.45 40.27
C GLU A 687 8.15 17.23 39.44
N SER A 688 8.44 16.75 38.22
CA SER A 688 9.43 17.36 37.33
C SER A 688 8.99 18.72 36.83
N LEU A 689 7.70 18.88 36.48
CA LEU A 689 7.15 20.16 36.04
C LEU A 689 7.13 21.18 37.18
N GLY A 690 6.77 20.78 38.40
CA GLY A 690 6.80 21.66 39.57
C GLY A 690 8.20 22.23 39.81
N GLN A 691 9.22 21.36 39.84
CA GLN A 691 10.62 21.77 40.00
C GLN A 691 11.10 22.69 38.86
N PHE A 692 10.69 22.40 37.63
CA PHE A 692 11.03 23.21 36.47
C PHE A 692 10.42 24.62 36.56
N LEU A 693 9.13 24.72 36.90
CA LEU A 693 8.46 26.01 37.05
C LEU A 693 9.09 26.87 38.16
N GLU A 694 9.53 26.26 39.28
CA GLU A 694 10.27 26.97 40.32
C GLU A 694 11.65 27.50 39.85
N GLN A 695 12.31 26.79 38.93
CA GLN A 695 13.56 27.28 38.32
C GLN A 695 13.31 28.45 37.37
N VAL A 696 12.26 28.35 36.55
CA VAL A 696 11.84 29.44 35.65
C VAL A 696 11.46 30.69 36.45
N ASP A 697 10.68 30.55 37.51
CA ASP A 697 10.25 31.68 38.34
C ASP A 697 11.43 32.38 39.03
N ARG A 698 12.42 31.62 39.51
CA ARG A 698 13.65 32.20 40.08
C ARG A 698 14.43 33.00 39.05
N ARG A 699 14.63 32.44 37.86
CA ARG A 699 15.34 33.12 36.77
C ARG A 699 14.63 34.37 36.26
N MET A 700 13.30 34.42 36.36
CA MET A 700 12.49 35.59 36.00
C MET A 700 12.48 36.66 37.08
N GLY A 701 12.82 36.30 38.33
CA GLY A 701 12.86 37.21 39.49
C GLY A 701 14.24 37.80 39.76
N ASP A 702 15.31 37.14 39.32
CA ASP A 702 16.70 37.64 39.24
C ASP A 702 16.88 38.55 38.01
#